data_AF-A0A9D4VMF4-F1
#
_entry.id   AF-A0A9D4VMF4-F1
#
_cell.length_a   1.000
_cell.length_b   1.000
_cell.length_c   1.000
_cell.angle_alpha   90.00
_cell.angle_beta   90.00
_cell.angle_gamma   90.00
#
_symmetry.space_group_name_H-M   'P 1'
#
loop_
_entity.id
_entity.type
_entity.pdbx_description
1 polymer ?
#
loop_
_entity_poly.entity_id
_entity_poly.type
_entity_poly.pdbx_seq_one_letter_code
_entity_poly.pdbx_strand_id
1 'polypeptide(L)'
;MNKVNKKKKDANVKAHTVKNHLWVFVNALIDNPAFDSQTKETLTTRQASFGSKCDVPESMLKDVEKSGIVDTLLSWADFKQSKDLKKTDGSKTQRIRGIVKLEDANDAGGRNSEKCTLILTEGDSAKALAMAGLSVVGRDHYGVFPLRGKLLNVREASSKQIMDNEEIQNIKILGLQQNKEYTNVKSLRYGHLMIMADQDHDGSHIKGLLINFIHSFWPSLLKVPSFMVEFTTPVIRASHSNGTIVSFYSIPEYEAWRERLGNSAASWKIKYYKGLGTSTPKEGREYFRDLDKHKKDFIWEDDFDGNAIEMAFSKKKAEDRKIWMRNFEPGTCRDHKEKLINYKDFVNKELILFSRADLQRSIPSMVDGLKPGQRKILFCSFKKKLFKEIKVGQFIGYVSEHSAYHHGEQSLASTIIGMAQDFVGSNNINLLKPNGQFGTRNLGGKDHASSRYIYTELNTVTRCLFHEDDDKLLEYLNEDGRSIEPNWYIPIIPLVLVNGSEGIGTGWSSYIPNYNPREIIANVRHLLNSEEMVPMDPWYKGFRGSIEKSAKEGGYIVNGEVVEIDEQTFKITELPIRKWTQDYKQFLESITDGTPNVKDPLIEDFRQNGDDAIIDIEIKMKAEKIATILQEGLFKKFKLTSTISTSNMHLFDAEGKIKKFETPEQILEEFYPLRLEYYEKRKKYILANLQRLLLILDNKVRFILGVVNGEIIVSNRKKADLLLELKQKGFTPMPKKGKSAEPQVAGANDDNSEENEDAEQETVSRPVSVEGATWGDYEYLLSLPIGTLTLESVQKLLDEKTDKEKEFEILMGTPTTSLWLKDLDELEKKLDELDSKEAEEDRKRSSQASKKANGFATKPAKKPPQPRKNTKKSKSVEPENDNSAMEIENDVEVAKPKGRAGSKNIEKEADEDILSLQERLAAYNLESSGEKSGANAMDSEEPVPAGKKQVNKRGGAKKKSSTIVLESDSDNEVHDVDDDDDFEVQPKAAPVKKGGRKPAAQNAKKAPAAPKKRNVGTKQSLGQKLLTDMLQPAESTGTSPEKKVRKMRESPFNKKSGSILGRAAGKDISPIADLSGDSASNSSPSTADDEVVEIAPQPARARPQRANRAQKIYVLSESESDDDSDEDAELSDFEEDDD
;
A
#
# COMPACT_ATOMS: atom_id res chain seq x y z
N MET A 1 6.94 -39.63 6.88
CA MET A 1 7.12 -38.17 6.91
C MET A 1 6.62 -37.53 5.61
N ASN A 2 7.37 -37.57 4.50
CA ASN A 2 7.09 -36.76 3.30
C ASN A 2 5.66 -36.89 2.75
N LYS A 3 5.07 -38.10 2.72
CA LYS A 3 3.65 -38.31 2.33
C LYS A 3 2.64 -37.63 3.27
N VAL A 4 2.86 -37.68 4.59
CA VAL A 4 2.02 -36.99 5.59
C VAL A 4 2.10 -35.48 5.41
N ASN A 5 3.32 -34.93 5.29
CA ASN A 5 3.53 -33.51 5.05
C ASN A 5 3.05 -33.06 3.65
N LYS A 6 2.87 -33.99 2.68
CA LYS A 6 2.24 -33.72 1.38
C LYS A 6 0.71 -33.72 1.47
N LYS A 7 0.09 -34.55 2.33
CA LYS A 7 -1.35 -34.50 2.66
C LYS A 7 -1.70 -33.25 3.49
N LYS A 8 -0.92 -32.91 4.53
CA LYS A 8 -1.13 -31.74 5.40
C LYS A 8 0.21 -31.08 5.76
N LYS A 9 0.55 -29.97 5.08
CA LYS A 9 1.86 -29.28 5.22
C LYS A 9 2.13 -28.81 6.65
N ASP A 10 1.12 -28.28 7.33
CA ASP A 10 1.21 -27.67 8.66
C ASP A 10 1.37 -28.69 9.81
N ALA A 11 1.22 -29.99 9.53
CA ALA A 11 1.38 -31.04 10.54
C ALA A 11 2.82 -31.18 11.06
N ASN A 12 3.82 -30.81 10.23
CA ASN A 12 5.26 -30.75 10.53
C ASN A 12 5.76 -31.94 11.39
N VAL A 13 5.43 -33.16 10.94
CA VAL A 13 5.58 -34.38 11.75
C VAL A 13 7.05 -34.82 11.79
N LYS A 14 7.71 -34.65 12.94
CA LYS A 14 9.12 -35.00 13.16
C LYS A 14 9.36 -36.52 13.02
N ALA A 15 10.57 -36.91 12.61
CA ALA A 15 10.92 -38.33 12.40
C ALA A 15 10.75 -39.19 13.66
N HIS A 16 11.06 -38.64 14.85
CA HIS A 16 10.80 -39.28 16.14
C HIS A 16 9.31 -39.57 16.36
N THR A 17 8.41 -38.66 15.99
CA THR A 17 6.96 -38.89 16.07
C THR A 17 6.53 -40.06 15.18
N VAL A 18 7.04 -40.15 13.95
CA VAL A 18 6.76 -41.28 13.05
C VAL A 18 7.30 -42.59 13.64
N LYS A 19 8.53 -42.60 14.16
CA LYS A 19 9.12 -43.78 14.82
C LYS A 19 8.26 -44.28 15.97
N ASN A 20 7.69 -43.39 16.78
CA ASN A 20 6.88 -43.76 17.94
C ASN A 20 5.49 -44.32 17.58
N HIS A 21 5.08 -44.28 16.31
CA HIS A 21 3.84 -44.90 15.81
C HIS A 21 4.11 -46.17 14.98
N LEU A 22 5.38 -46.57 14.81
CA LEU A 22 5.79 -47.77 14.08
C LEU A 22 6.18 -48.88 15.05
N TRP A 23 5.56 -50.05 14.91
CA TRP A 23 6.10 -51.29 15.46
C TRP A 23 6.90 -51.99 14.38
N VAL A 24 8.19 -52.24 14.62
CA VAL A 24 9.10 -52.84 13.63
C VAL A 24 9.64 -54.14 14.21
N PHE A 25 9.33 -55.26 13.56
CA PHE A 25 9.94 -56.55 13.83
C PHE A 25 11.13 -56.73 12.89
N VAL A 26 12.29 -57.05 13.44
CA VAL A 26 13.52 -57.29 12.67
C VAL A 26 14.05 -58.66 13.05
N ASN A 27 14.27 -59.50 12.04
CA ASN A 27 15.06 -60.72 12.14
C ASN A 27 16.18 -60.61 11.11
N ALA A 28 17.43 -60.74 11.53
CA ALA A 28 18.60 -60.53 10.68
C ALA A 28 19.77 -61.38 11.17
N LEU A 29 20.56 -61.88 10.23
CA LEU A 29 21.86 -62.49 10.50
C LEU A 29 22.93 -61.44 10.22
N ILE A 30 23.80 -61.23 11.20
CA ILE A 30 24.84 -60.19 11.21
C ILE A 30 26.17 -60.89 11.39
N ASP A 31 27.12 -60.67 10.49
CA ASP A 31 28.45 -61.27 10.59
C ASP A 31 29.26 -60.66 11.76
N ASN A 32 29.90 -61.53 12.55
CA ASN A 32 30.74 -61.18 13.70
C ASN A 32 30.17 -60.06 14.61
N PRO A 33 28.96 -60.23 15.18
CA PRO A 33 28.22 -59.14 15.78
C PRO A 33 28.80 -58.68 17.12
N ALA A 34 29.22 -57.42 17.16
CA ALA A 34 29.54 -56.67 18.37
C ALA A 34 28.27 -56.06 19.02
N PHE A 35 28.25 -56.09 20.35
CA PHE A 35 27.19 -55.58 21.22
C PHE A 35 27.75 -54.61 22.27
N ASP A 36 26.88 -53.91 22.99
CA ASP A 36 27.25 -53.04 24.11
C ASP A 36 27.73 -53.80 25.35
N SER A 37 27.32 -55.06 25.49
CA SER A 37 27.39 -55.83 26.72
C SER A 37 27.27 -57.33 26.47
N GLN A 38 27.64 -58.14 27.47
CA GLN A 38 27.55 -59.60 27.39
C GLN A 38 26.12 -60.15 27.43
N THR A 39 25.11 -59.35 27.80
CA THR A 39 23.68 -59.74 27.65
C THR A 39 23.19 -59.60 26.21
N LYS A 40 23.94 -58.87 25.36
CA LYS A 40 23.71 -58.73 23.91
C LYS A 40 22.37 -58.07 23.55
N GLU A 41 21.89 -57.19 24.43
CA GLU A 41 20.62 -56.47 24.25
C GLU A 41 20.72 -55.37 23.18
N THR A 42 21.84 -54.63 23.11
CA THR A 42 22.06 -53.60 22.06
C THR A 42 23.18 -54.02 21.10
N LEU A 43 22.85 -54.21 19.82
CA LEU A 43 23.84 -54.38 18.76
C LEU A 43 24.56 -53.05 18.50
N THR A 44 25.89 -53.05 18.57
CA THR A 44 26.76 -51.87 18.35
C THR A 44 27.56 -51.93 17.04
N THR A 45 27.44 -53.05 16.32
CA THR A 45 28.04 -53.27 14.99
C THR A 45 27.61 -52.17 14.02
N ARG A 46 28.54 -51.66 13.20
CA ARG A 46 28.24 -50.64 12.19
C ARG A 46 27.57 -51.29 10.97
N GLN A 47 26.63 -50.60 10.33
CA GLN A 47 25.87 -51.11 9.18
C GLN A 47 26.77 -51.60 8.01
N ALA A 48 27.89 -50.92 7.77
CA ALA A 48 28.88 -51.31 6.75
C ALA A 48 29.61 -52.64 7.05
N SER A 49 29.45 -53.18 8.27
CA SER A 49 30.10 -54.41 8.75
C SER A 49 29.09 -55.53 9.03
N PHE A 50 27.83 -55.40 8.59
CA PHE A 50 26.79 -56.41 8.84
C PHE A 50 26.92 -57.71 8.02
N GLY A 51 27.80 -57.75 7.02
CA GLY A 51 27.89 -58.85 6.04
C GLY A 51 26.75 -58.86 5.00
N SER A 52 25.58 -58.33 5.35
CA SER A 52 24.40 -58.20 4.50
C SER A 52 23.87 -56.77 4.46
N LYS A 53 23.13 -56.42 3.40
CA LYS A 53 22.47 -55.12 3.23
C LYS A 53 20.96 -55.31 3.19
N CYS A 54 20.25 -54.71 4.15
CA CYS A 54 18.79 -54.67 4.17
C CYS A 54 18.29 -53.37 3.53
N ASP A 55 18.04 -53.40 2.22
CA ASP A 55 17.31 -52.33 1.52
C ASP A 55 15.80 -52.56 1.67
N VAL A 56 15.07 -51.56 2.18
CA VAL A 56 13.62 -51.66 2.34
C VAL A 56 12.94 -51.49 0.97
N PRO A 57 12.20 -52.49 0.45
CA PRO A 57 11.63 -52.42 -0.89
C PRO A 57 10.47 -51.42 -0.95
N GLU A 58 10.31 -50.76 -2.10
CA GLU A 58 9.31 -49.70 -2.26
C GLU A 58 7.86 -50.22 -2.18
N SER A 59 7.63 -51.51 -2.42
CA SER A 59 6.35 -52.18 -2.16
C SER A 59 5.97 -52.10 -0.67
N MET A 60 6.87 -52.48 0.23
CA MET A 60 6.65 -52.40 1.68
C MET A 60 6.36 -50.97 2.14
N LEU A 61 6.99 -49.96 1.52
CA LEU A 61 6.68 -48.55 1.80
C LEU A 61 5.26 -48.14 1.34
N LYS A 62 4.77 -48.69 0.22
CA LYS A 62 3.40 -48.48 -0.27
C LYS A 62 2.36 -49.21 0.59
N ASP A 63 2.69 -50.37 1.16
CA ASP A 63 1.78 -51.11 2.03
C ASP A 63 1.72 -50.52 3.44
N VAL A 64 2.84 -50.00 3.97
CA VAL A 64 2.86 -49.15 5.17
C VAL A 64 2.12 -47.82 4.95
N GLU A 65 2.07 -47.29 3.71
CA GLU A 65 1.23 -46.12 3.40
C GLU A 65 -0.28 -46.45 3.42
N LYS A 66 -0.66 -47.70 3.11
CA LYS A 66 -2.06 -48.18 3.19
C LYS A 66 -2.50 -48.60 4.60
N SER A 67 -1.57 -48.89 5.52
CA SER A 67 -1.87 -49.52 6.82
C SER A 67 -2.50 -48.59 7.87
N GLY A 68 -3.21 -47.53 7.47
CA GLY A 68 -3.87 -46.54 8.35
C GLY A 68 -2.95 -45.65 9.20
N ILE A 69 -1.65 -45.92 9.25
CA ILE A 69 -0.67 -45.14 10.05
C ILE A 69 -0.56 -43.69 9.58
N VAL A 70 -0.75 -43.43 8.28
CA VAL A 70 -0.78 -42.07 7.71
C VAL A 70 -1.90 -41.26 8.33
N ASP A 71 -3.09 -41.84 8.44
CA ASP A 71 -4.29 -41.15 8.88
C ASP A 71 -4.36 -41.09 10.43
N THR A 72 -3.72 -42.04 11.11
CA THR A 72 -3.42 -41.97 12.56
C THR A 72 -2.42 -40.86 12.89
N LEU A 73 -1.39 -40.66 12.06
CA LEU A 73 -0.44 -39.55 12.23
C LEU A 73 -1.07 -38.18 11.90
N LEU A 74 -2.06 -38.14 11.00
CA LEU A 74 -2.86 -36.94 10.74
C LEU A 74 -3.77 -36.62 11.93
N SER A 75 -4.55 -37.58 12.44
CA SER A 75 -5.42 -37.34 13.60
C SER A 75 -4.63 -36.98 14.86
N TRP A 76 -3.43 -37.54 15.06
CA TRP A 76 -2.49 -37.11 16.11
C TRP A 76 -2.01 -35.67 15.92
N ALA A 77 -1.65 -35.28 14.69
CA ALA A 77 -1.20 -33.91 14.40
C ALA A 77 -2.31 -32.90 14.65
N ASP A 78 -3.54 -33.25 14.28
CA ASP A 78 -4.73 -32.42 14.41
C ASP A 78 -5.14 -32.30 15.89
N PHE A 79 -5.15 -33.40 16.64
CA PHE A 79 -5.32 -33.38 18.10
C PHE A 79 -4.27 -32.50 18.78
N LYS A 80 -3.00 -32.56 18.33
CA LYS A 80 -1.94 -31.70 18.87
C LYS A 80 -2.16 -30.23 18.52
N GLN A 81 -2.49 -29.90 17.26
CA GLN A 81 -2.80 -28.54 16.83
C GLN A 81 -3.96 -27.96 17.67
N SER A 82 -5.06 -28.71 17.83
CA SER A 82 -6.19 -28.30 18.68
C SER A 82 -5.81 -28.20 20.17
N LYS A 83 -4.91 -29.05 20.68
CA LYS A 83 -4.40 -28.94 22.07
C LYS A 83 -3.50 -27.73 22.28
N ASP A 84 -2.67 -27.38 21.30
CA ASP A 84 -1.83 -26.19 21.35
C ASP A 84 -2.68 -24.91 21.21
N LEU A 85 -3.70 -24.91 20.32
CA LEU A 85 -4.70 -23.85 20.23
C LEU A 85 -5.53 -23.70 21.51
N LYS A 86 -5.93 -24.78 22.20
CA LYS A 86 -6.65 -24.70 23.48
C LYS A 86 -5.86 -24.04 24.62
N LYS A 87 -4.53 -23.91 24.52
CA LYS A 87 -3.74 -23.07 25.45
C LYS A 87 -4.05 -21.58 25.29
N THR A 88 -4.68 -21.20 24.17
CA THR A 88 -5.09 -19.83 23.87
C THR A 88 -6.55 -19.55 24.25
N ASP A 89 -7.29 -20.51 24.80
CA ASP A 89 -8.70 -20.32 25.21
C ASP A 89 -8.87 -19.13 26.17
N GLY A 90 -9.93 -18.36 25.95
CA GLY A 90 -10.43 -17.39 26.89
C GLY A 90 -11.26 -18.03 28.01
N SER A 91 -11.57 -17.24 29.03
CA SER A 91 -12.42 -17.65 30.15
C SER A 91 -13.34 -16.52 30.57
N LYS A 92 -14.55 -16.83 31.05
CA LYS A 92 -15.49 -15.83 31.57
C LYS A 92 -15.03 -15.31 32.95
N THR A 93 -14.06 -14.41 32.94
CA THR A 93 -13.59 -13.63 34.10
C THR A 93 -14.30 -12.28 34.17
N GLN A 94 -14.57 -11.73 35.34
CA GLN A 94 -15.23 -10.42 35.47
C GLN A 94 -14.37 -9.23 35.00
N ARG A 95 -13.03 -9.33 35.04
CA ARG A 95 -12.13 -8.27 34.53
C ARG A 95 -10.92 -8.89 33.86
N ILE A 96 -10.52 -8.33 32.73
CA ILE A 96 -9.27 -8.65 32.06
C ILE A 96 -8.20 -7.63 32.47
N ARG A 97 -6.94 -8.04 32.49
CA ARG A 97 -5.77 -7.17 32.75
C ARG A 97 -4.68 -7.48 31.73
N GLY A 98 -3.94 -6.45 31.30
CA GLY A 98 -2.83 -6.56 30.34
C GLY A 98 -3.13 -6.06 28.92
N ILE A 99 -4.40 -5.98 28.51
CA ILE A 99 -4.79 -5.41 27.22
C ILE A 99 -4.96 -3.89 27.37
N VAL A 100 -3.90 -3.12 27.11
CA VAL A 100 -3.84 -1.67 27.37
C VAL A 100 -4.88 -0.85 26.60
N LYS A 101 -5.27 -1.28 25.39
CA LYS A 101 -6.25 -0.55 24.56
C LYS A 101 -7.72 -0.87 24.85
N LEU A 102 -8.01 -1.85 25.72
CA LEU A 102 -9.38 -2.28 26.05
C LEU A 102 -10.04 -1.32 27.04
N GLU A 103 -11.21 -0.81 26.66
CA GLU A 103 -12.16 -0.17 27.57
C GLU A 103 -13.24 -1.22 27.89
N ASP A 104 -13.07 -1.93 29.01
CA ASP A 104 -13.91 -3.08 29.37
C ASP A 104 -15.23 -2.58 30.03
N ALA A 105 -16.39 -3.10 29.61
CA ALA A 105 -17.67 -2.72 30.21
C ALA A 105 -17.75 -3.17 31.68
N ASN A 106 -18.39 -2.39 32.56
CA ASN A 106 -18.34 -2.68 34.00
C ASN A 106 -18.97 -4.04 34.39
N ASP A 107 -19.99 -4.51 33.67
CA ASP A 107 -20.64 -5.81 33.87
C ASP A 107 -20.04 -6.96 33.01
N ALA A 108 -18.99 -6.71 32.23
CA ALA A 108 -18.43 -7.70 31.28
C ALA A 108 -17.92 -8.97 31.99
N GLY A 109 -18.48 -10.13 31.62
CA GLY A 109 -18.21 -11.40 32.31
C GLY A 109 -18.87 -11.55 33.69
N GLY A 110 -19.68 -10.59 34.12
CA GLY A 110 -20.52 -10.65 35.31
C GLY A 110 -21.82 -11.43 35.11
N ARG A 111 -22.86 -11.04 35.87
CA ARG A 111 -24.21 -11.63 35.75
C ARG A 111 -24.93 -11.08 34.51
N ASN A 112 -24.84 -9.78 34.27
CA ASN A 112 -25.45 -9.09 33.12
C ASN A 112 -24.61 -9.17 31.83
N SER A 113 -23.64 -10.09 31.76
CA SER A 113 -22.73 -10.22 30.61
C SER A 113 -23.46 -10.41 29.27
N GLU A 114 -24.62 -11.07 29.32
CA GLU A 114 -25.51 -11.31 28.16
C GLU A 114 -26.15 -10.04 27.60
N LYS A 115 -26.14 -8.92 28.34
CA LYS A 115 -26.56 -7.59 27.88
C LYS A 115 -25.39 -6.72 27.40
N CYS A 116 -24.14 -7.16 27.63
CA CYS A 116 -22.96 -6.36 27.35
C CYS A 116 -22.56 -6.48 25.87
N THR A 117 -22.30 -5.35 25.23
CA THR A 117 -21.82 -5.23 23.85
C THR A 117 -20.34 -4.86 23.82
N LEU A 118 -19.53 -5.61 23.07
CA LEU A 118 -18.15 -5.22 22.74
C LEU A 118 -18.16 -4.53 21.37
N ILE A 119 -17.78 -3.26 21.32
CA ILE A 119 -17.59 -2.51 20.08
C ILE A 119 -16.16 -2.73 19.59
N LEU A 120 -16.00 -3.41 18.46
CA LEU A 120 -14.75 -3.51 17.73
C LEU A 120 -14.67 -2.36 16.72
N THR A 121 -13.66 -1.51 16.89
CA THR A 121 -13.50 -0.25 16.16
C THR A 121 -12.34 -0.32 15.16
N GLU A 122 -12.49 0.28 13.99
CA GLU A 122 -11.41 0.39 13.01
C GLU A 122 -10.39 1.47 13.43
N GLY A 123 -9.26 1.03 13.99
CA GLY A 123 -8.22 1.93 14.47
C GLY A 123 -8.59 2.74 15.72
N ASP A 124 -7.65 3.57 16.15
CA ASP A 124 -7.84 4.43 17.33
C ASP A 124 -8.76 5.64 17.05
N SER A 125 -8.94 6.01 15.77
CA SER A 125 -9.88 7.04 15.28
C SER A 125 -11.33 6.66 15.57
N ALA A 126 -11.75 5.46 15.15
CA ALA A 126 -13.09 4.94 15.45
C ALA A 126 -13.28 4.71 16.95
N LYS A 127 -12.24 4.28 17.70
CA LYS A 127 -12.28 4.22 19.17
C LYS A 127 -12.64 5.58 19.78
N ALA A 128 -12.05 6.68 19.31
CA ALA A 128 -12.34 8.01 19.86
C ALA A 128 -13.83 8.39 19.69
N LEU A 129 -14.44 8.05 18.55
CA LEU A 129 -15.87 8.28 18.31
C LEU A 129 -16.75 7.39 19.20
N ALA A 130 -16.43 6.10 19.33
CA ALA A 130 -17.12 5.17 20.23
C ALA A 130 -17.01 5.61 21.70
N MET A 131 -15.86 6.14 22.13
CA MET A 131 -15.66 6.66 23.49
C MET A 131 -16.47 7.92 23.79
N ALA A 132 -16.72 8.77 22.78
CA ALA A 132 -17.71 9.84 22.89
C ALA A 132 -19.14 9.26 23.02
N GLY A 133 -19.45 8.20 22.28
CA GLY A 133 -20.71 7.45 22.38
C GLY A 133 -20.99 6.86 23.76
N LEU A 134 -19.96 6.30 24.43
CA LEU A 134 -20.08 5.77 25.81
C LEU A 134 -20.53 6.81 26.84
N SER A 135 -20.40 8.12 26.55
CA SER A 135 -20.92 9.17 27.44
C SER A 135 -22.44 9.35 27.35
N VAL A 136 -23.12 8.61 26.46
CA VAL A 136 -24.57 8.64 26.26
C VAL A 136 -25.19 7.29 26.66
N VAL A 137 -24.64 6.18 26.14
CA VAL A 137 -25.15 4.82 26.42
C VAL A 137 -24.63 4.21 27.74
N GLY A 138 -23.71 4.88 28.41
CA GLY A 138 -23.08 4.40 29.65
C GLY A 138 -21.97 3.37 29.42
N ARG A 139 -21.22 3.08 30.49
CA ARG A 139 -20.07 2.13 30.49
C ARG A 139 -20.39 0.75 31.07
N ASP A 140 -21.61 0.55 31.56
CA ASP A 140 -21.97 -0.69 32.25
C ASP A 140 -22.18 -1.85 31.28
N HIS A 141 -22.78 -1.56 30.11
CA HIS A 141 -23.13 -2.56 29.09
C HIS A 141 -22.39 -2.35 27.75
N TYR A 142 -21.47 -1.38 27.64
CA TYR A 142 -20.73 -1.11 26.42
C TYR A 142 -19.23 -0.99 26.69
N GLY A 143 -18.44 -1.82 26.00
CA GLY A 143 -16.98 -1.80 26.00
C GLY A 143 -16.42 -1.56 24.61
N VAL A 144 -15.18 -1.08 24.49
CA VAL A 144 -14.57 -0.70 23.21
C VAL A 144 -13.16 -1.27 23.09
N PHE A 145 -12.85 -1.87 21.93
CA PHE A 145 -11.50 -2.30 21.59
C PHE A 145 -11.16 -1.98 20.11
N PRO A 146 -10.01 -1.34 19.81
CA PRO A 146 -9.62 -1.01 18.45
C PRO A 146 -8.84 -2.15 17.79
N LEU A 147 -9.24 -2.49 16.58
CA LEU A 147 -8.44 -3.29 15.65
C LEU A 147 -7.28 -2.44 15.12
N ARG A 148 -6.14 -3.08 14.82
CA ARG A 148 -4.96 -2.46 14.21
C ARG A 148 -5.09 -2.29 12.69
N GLY A 149 -6.04 -2.98 12.06
CA GLY A 149 -6.30 -2.93 10.63
C GLY A 149 -7.00 -4.19 10.13
N LYS A 150 -6.64 -4.66 8.93
CA LYS A 150 -7.20 -5.87 8.32
C LYS A 150 -6.83 -7.13 9.11
N LEU A 151 -7.83 -7.72 9.75
CA LEU A 151 -7.71 -8.95 10.55
C LEU A 151 -7.17 -10.12 9.72
N LEU A 152 -6.34 -10.98 10.31
CA LEU A 152 -5.78 -12.16 9.63
C LEU A 152 -6.90 -13.16 9.24
N ASN A 153 -7.03 -13.48 7.95
CA ASN A 153 -7.90 -14.57 7.49
C ASN A 153 -7.40 -15.93 8.00
N VAL A 154 -8.16 -16.55 8.89
CA VAL A 154 -7.76 -17.73 9.67
C VAL A 154 -8.00 -19.09 9.00
N ARG A 155 -8.93 -19.20 8.02
CA ARG A 155 -9.37 -20.50 7.45
C ARG A 155 -8.22 -21.35 6.92
N GLU A 156 -7.25 -20.70 6.28
CA GLU A 156 -6.00 -21.32 5.82
C GLU A 156 -4.77 -20.54 6.33
N ALA A 157 -4.76 -20.16 7.60
CA ALA A 157 -3.56 -19.72 8.32
C ALA A 157 -3.01 -20.88 9.17
N SER A 158 -1.69 -20.99 9.31
CA SER A 158 -1.09 -22.01 10.17
C SER A 158 -1.37 -21.71 11.64
N SER A 159 -1.50 -22.75 12.48
CA SER A 159 -1.77 -22.58 13.92
C SER A 159 -0.73 -21.68 14.60
N LYS A 160 0.52 -21.66 14.12
CA LYS A 160 1.54 -20.72 14.59
C LYS A 160 1.18 -19.27 14.28
N GLN A 161 0.81 -18.93 13.05
CA GLN A 161 0.42 -17.55 12.69
C GLN A 161 -0.78 -17.06 13.51
N ILE A 162 -1.70 -17.95 13.88
CA ILE A 162 -2.89 -17.65 14.70
C ILE A 162 -2.52 -17.45 16.19
N MET A 163 -1.53 -18.18 16.70
CA MET A 163 -0.99 -18.00 18.06
C MET A 163 -0.11 -16.76 18.19
N ASP A 164 0.71 -16.48 17.17
CA ASP A 164 1.65 -15.34 17.16
C ASP A 164 0.95 -13.99 16.85
N ASN A 165 -0.27 -14.01 16.28
CA ASN A 165 -1.04 -12.80 15.97
C ASN A 165 -1.71 -12.22 17.23
N GLU A 166 -1.12 -11.18 17.81
CA GLU A 166 -1.60 -10.51 19.03
C GLU A 166 -3.08 -10.05 18.95
N GLU A 167 -3.58 -9.68 17.78
CA GLU A 167 -4.94 -9.16 17.61
C GLU A 167 -6.00 -10.24 17.81
N ILE A 168 -5.85 -11.39 17.14
CA ILE A 168 -6.65 -12.60 17.40
C ILE A 168 -6.51 -13.03 18.86
N GLN A 169 -5.30 -12.95 19.43
CA GLN A 169 -5.07 -13.28 20.83
C GLN A 169 -5.74 -12.28 21.80
N ASN A 170 -6.00 -11.03 21.38
CA ASN A 170 -6.72 -10.04 22.17
C ASN A 170 -8.25 -10.21 22.08
N ILE A 171 -8.82 -10.67 20.96
CA ILE A 171 -10.28 -10.89 20.80
C ILE A 171 -10.86 -11.92 21.83
N LYS A 172 -10.00 -12.63 22.55
CA LYS A 172 -10.31 -13.32 23.83
C LYS A 172 -11.02 -12.46 24.88
N ILE A 173 -11.10 -11.13 24.72
CA ILE A 173 -11.99 -10.23 25.46
C ILE A 173 -13.41 -10.79 25.61
N LEU A 174 -13.88 -11.55 24.62
CA LEU A 174 -15.19 -12.22 24.59
C LEU A 174 -15.28 -13.50 25.46
N GLY A 175 -14.17 -14.10 25.90
CA GLY A 175 -14.18 -15.37 26.65
C GLY A 175 -14.40 -16.61 25.78
N LEU A 176 -13.99 -16.56 24.50
CA LEU A 176 -14.17 -17.63 23.52
C LEU A 176 -13.25 -18.84 23.77
N GLN A 177 -13.74 -20.05 23.51
CA GLN A 177 -13.08 -21.34 23.83
C GLN A 177 -13.04 -22.25 22.59
N GLN A 178 -11.88 -22.81 22.25
CA GLN A 178 -11.68 -23.56 21.01
C GLN A 178 -12.37 -24.92 21.02
N ASN A 179 -13.00 -25.30 19.90
CA ASN A 179 -13.79 -26.54 19.77
C ASN A 179 -14.99 -26.60 20.74
N LYS A 180 -15.68 -25.47 20.95
CA LYS A 180 -16.90 -25.37 21.75
C LYS A 180 -18.03 -24.83 20.89
N GLU A 181 -19.14 -25.55 20.86
CA GLU A 181 -20.38 -25.07 20.27
C GLU A 181 -21.08 -24.12 21.25
N TYR A 182 -21.51 -22.97 20.73
CA TYR A 182 -22.24 -21.95 21.46
C TYR A 182 -23.68 -21.92 20.94
N THR A 183 -24.61 -22.39 21.76
CA THR A 183 -26.06 -22.23 21.52
C THR A 183 -26.62 -20.96 22.17
N ASN A 184 -25.84 -20.30 23.02
CA ASN A 184 -26.20 -19.06 23.70
C ASN A 184 -24.93 -18.36 24.23
N VAL A 185 -25.08 -17.07 24.54
CA VAL A 185 -23.99 -16.18 24.97
C VAL A 185 -23.69 -16.20 26.46
N LYS A 186 -24.41 -16.97 27.29
CA LYS A 186 -24.30 -16.91 28.76
C LYS A 186 -22.91 -17.30 29.30
N SER A 187 -22.15 -18.07 28.52
CA SER A 187 -20.77 -18.47 28.83
C SER A 187 -19.69 -17.52 28.29
N LEU A 188 -20.06 -16.47 27.57
CA LEU A 188 -19.16 -15.40 27.10
C LEU A 188 -19.08 -14.25 28.11
N ARG A 189 -18.13 -13.33 27.89
CA ARG A 189 -18.01 -12.07 28.63
C ARG A 189 -18.94 -10.97 28.13
N TYR A 190 -19.32 -11.03 26.86
CA TYR A 190 -20.23 -10.10 26.19
C TYR A 190 -21.29 -10.91 25.45
N GLY A 191 -22.51 -10.38 25.40
CA GLY A 191 -23.65 -10.93 24.67
C GLY A 191 -23.68 -10.53 23.20
N HIS A 192 -23.13 -9.35 22.89
CA HIS A 192 -23.15 -8.79 21.53
C HIS A 192 -21.74 -8.34 21.11
N LEU A 193 -21.48 -8.43 19.81
CA LEU A 193 -20.27 -8.00 19.14
C LEU A 193 -20.65 -7.00 18.05
N MET A 194 -20.36 -5.72 18.29
CA MET A 194 -20.70 -4.62 17.39
C MET A 194 -19.47 -4.22 16.59
N ILE A 195 -19.57 -4.27 15.26
CA ILE A 195 -18.52 -3.82 14.33
C ILE A 195 -18.76 -2.35 14.00
N MET A 196 -17.76 -1.52 14.23
CA MET A 196 -17.76 -0.08 13.95
C MET A 196 -16.53 0.24 13.09
N ALA A 197 -16.68 -0.04 11.80
CA ALA A 197 -15.69 0.20 10.75
C ALA A 197 -16.05 1.46 9.95
N ASP A 198 -15.10 1.99 9.18
CA ASP A 198 -15.40 3.10 8.28
C ASP A 198 -16.39 2.62 7.18
N GLN A 199 -17.32 3.50 6.76
CA GLN A 199 -18.37 3.12 5.80
C GLN A 199 -17.85 3.24 4.35
N ASP A 200 -16.72 2.57 4.11
CA ASP A 200 -16.02 2.45 2.84
C ASP A 200 -15.81 0.96 2.47
N HIS A 201 -15.14 0.71 1.35
CA HIS A 201 -14.90 -0.66 0.88
C HIS A 201 -13.95 -1.47 1.79
N ASP A 202 -12.89 -0.88 2.34
CA ASP A 202 -11.96 -1.62 3.20
C ASP A 202 -12.56 -1.92 4.58
N GLY A 203 -13.42 -1.03 5.10
CA GLY A 203 -14.26 -1.28 6.27
C GLY A 203 -15.21 -2.45 6.06
N SER A 204 -15.90 -2.54 4.92
CA SER A 204 -16.71 -3.72 4.55
C SER A 204 -15.89 -5.02 4.49
N HIS A 205 -14.62 -4.96 4.06
CA HIS A 205 -13.72 -6.12 4.13
C HIS A 205 -13.34 -6.48 5.57
N ILE A 206 -13.14 -5.51 6.47
CA ILE A 206 -12.91 -5.76 7.89
C ILE A 206 -14.13 -6.39 8.56
N LYS A 207 -15.35 -5.92 8.26
CA LYS A 207 -16.61 -6.57 8.67
C LYS A 207 -16.61 -8.05 8.25
N GLY A 208 -16.34 -8.32 6.96
CA GLY A 208 -16.30 -9.66 6.40
C GLY A 208 -15.21 -10.57 7.00
N LEU A 209 -13.99 -10.04 7.22
CA LEU A 209 -12.89 -10.79 7.85
C LEU A 209 -13.22 -11.20 9.29
N LEU A 210 -13.92 -10.34 10.05
CA LEU A 210 -14.35 -10.63 11.41
C LEU A 210 -15.51 -11.65 11.45
N ILE A 211 -16.49 -11.53 10.55
CA ILE A 211 -17.53 -12.55 10.35
C ILE A 211 -16.90 -13.91 10.00
N ASN A 212 -15.94 -13.92 9.08
CA ASN A 212 -15.16 -15.10 8.71
C ASN A 212 -14.33 -15.69 9.87
N PHE A 213 -13.74 -14.84 10.72
CA PHE A 213 -13.02 -15.29 11.92
C PHE A 213 -13.95 -16.02 12.89
N ILE A 214 -15.14 -15.47 13.18
CA ILE A 214 -16.12 -16.14 14.04
C ILE A 214 -16.66 -17.40 13.36
N HIS A 215 -17.03 -17.35 12.07
CA HIS A 215 -17.48 -18.53 11.33
C HIS A 215 -16.43 -19.66 11.32
N SER A 216 -15.14 -19.36 11.19
CA SER A 216 -14.09 -20.37 11.05
C SER A 216 -13.78 -21.14 12.33
N PHE A 217 -14.19 -20.64 13.50
CA PHE A 217 -13.95 -21.28 14.81
C PHE A 217 -15.23 -21.63 15.57
N TRP A 218 -16.28 -20.82 15.42
CA TRP A 218 -17.55 -20.91 16.15
C TRP A 218 -18.75 -20.63 15.23
N PRO A 219 -19.02 -21.43 14.18
CA PRO A 219 -20.13 -21.19 13.24
C PRO A 219 -21.48 -21.04 13.96
N SER A 220 -21.73 -21.84 15.00
CA SER A 220 -22.97 -21.79 15.78
C SER A 220 -23.22 -20.45 16.47
N LEU A 221 -22.17 -19.65 16.71
CA LEU A 221 -22.29 -18.35 17.38
C LEU A 221 -22.86 -17.28 16.44
N LEU A 222 -22.66 -17.40 15.12
CA LEU A 222 -23.34 -16.55 14.14
C LEU A 222 -24.83 -16.89 13.99
N LYS A 223 -25.23 -18.12 14.38
CA LYS A 223 -26.64 -18.55 14.45
C LYS A 223 -27.38 -18.06 15.70
N VAL A 224 -26.71 -17.34 16.61
CA VAL A 224 -27.36 -16.75 17.79
C VAL A 224 -27.90 -15.36 17.42
N PRO A 225 -29.22 -15.11 17.52
CA PRO A 225 -29.81 -13.82 17.13
C PRO A 225 -29.15 -12.63 17.83
N SER A 226 -28.92 -11.55 17.07
CA SER A 226 -28.27 -10.31 17.53
C SER A 226 -26.90 -10.50 18.19
N PHE A 227 -26.20 -11.63 18.02
CA PHE A 227 -24.82 -11.74 18.50
C PHE A 227 -23.88 -10.82 17.70
N MET A 228 -23.97 -10.86 16.36
CA MET A 228 -23.20 -9.98 15.48
C MET A 228 -24.04 -8.76 15.09
N VAL A 229 -23.45 -7.58 15.23
CA VAL A 229 -24.11 -6.28 15.07
C VAL A 229 -23.19 -5.36 14.27
N GLU A 230 -23.76 -4.51 13.42
CA GLU A 230 -23.07 -3.42 12.73
C GLU A 230 -23.50 -2.06 13.32
N PHE A 231 -22.57 -1.13 13.41
CA PHE A 231 -22.83 0.29 13.65
C PHE A 231 -22.55 1.08 12.38
N THR A 232 -23.61 1.59 11.73
CA THR A 232 -23.52 2.36 10.48
C THR A 232 -23.44 3.87 10.75
N THR A 233 -22.72 4.61 9.92
CA THR A 233 -22.69 6.08 9.94
C THR A 233 -23.03 6.68 8.57
N PRO A 234 -23.53 7.93 8.51
CA PRO A 234 -23.74 8.61 7.23
C PRO A 234 -22.43 8.76 6.47
N VAL A 235 -22.47 8.50 5.16
CA VAL A 235 -21.36 8.73 4.22
C VAL A 235 -21.31 10.20 3.81
N ILE A 236 -22.47 10.86 3.73
CA ILE A 236 -22.61 12.24 3.27
C ILE A 236 -23.58 12.98 4.18
N ARG A 237 -23.24 14.22 4.57
CA ARG A 237 -24.20 15.16 5.18
C ARG A 237 -24.32 16.40 4.29
N ALA A 238 -25.55 16.75 3.92
CA ALA A 238 -25.88 17.99 3.24
C ALA A 238 -26.48 18.96 4.25
N SER A 239 -25.88 20.14 4.39
CA SER A 239 -26.31 21.19 5.31
C SER A 239 -26.74 22.44 4.56
N HIS A 240 -27.98 22.88 4.77
CA HIS A 240 -28.53 24.09 4.17
C HIS A 240 -28.38 25.31 5.09
N SER A 241 -28.40 26.52 4.52
CA SER A 241 -28.19 27.79 5.24
C SER A 241 -29.26 28.10 6.30
N ASN A 242 -30.45 27.51 6.19
CA ASN A 242 -31.53 27.60 7.19
C ASN A 242 -31.35 26.63 8.38
N GLY A 243 -30.25 25.88 8.44
CA GLY A 243 -29.98 24.91 9.50
C GLY A 243 -30.56 23.50 9.28
N THR A 244 -31.23 23.23 8.15
CA THR A 244 -31.64 21.86 7.80
C THR A 244 -30.41 21.01 7.47
N ILE A 245 -30.29 19.84 8.09
CA ILE A 245 -29.23 18.85 7.82
C ILE A 245 -29.87 17.55 7.37
N VAL A 246 -29.48 17.06 6.19
CA VAL A 246 -29.87 15.74 5.67
C VAL A 246 -28.63 14.84 5.71
N SER A 247 -28.79 13.58 6.12
CA SER A 247 -27.70 12.60 6.27
C SER A 247 -28.02 11.37 5.42
N PHE A 248 -27.12 11.04 4.48
CA PHE A 248 -27.25 9.93 3.54
C PHE A 248 -26.29 8.81 3.90
N TYR A 249 -26.73 7.56 3.72
CA TYR A 249 -25.97 6.36 4.11
C TYR A 249 -25.37 5.63 2.90
N SER A 250 -25.69 6.07 1.67
CA SER A 250 -25.01 5.65 0.44
C SER A 250 -24.88 6.79 -0.56
N ILE A 251 -24.00 6.61 -1.56
CA ILE A 251 -23.84 7.57 -2.66
C ILE A 251 -25.10 7.65 -3.53
N PRO A 252 -25.72 6.53 -4.01
CA PRO A 252 -26.94 6.60 -4.82
C PRO A 252 -28.13 7.30 -4.14
N GLU A 253 -28.25 7.19 -2.81
CA GLU A 253 -29.28 7.91 -2.04
C GLU A 253 -29.09 9.44 -2.12
N TYR A 254 -27.84 9.90 -2.01
CA TYR A 254 -27.47 11.31 -2.17
C TYR A 254 -27.63 11.78 -3.62
N GLU A 255 -27.26 10.97 -4.61
CA GLU A 255 -27.33 11.37 -6.02
C GLU A 255 -28.79 11.47 -6.51
N ALA A 256 -29.63 10.49 -6.17
CA ALA A 256 -31.07 10.57 -6.45
C ALA A 256 -31.76 11.74 -5.71
N TRP A 257 -31.24 12.16 -4.55
CA TRP A 257 -31.68 13.38 -3.87
C TRP A 257 -31.19 14.66 -4.59
N ARG A 258 -29.92 14.71 -5.00
CA ARG A 258 -29.29 15.82 -5.73
C ARG A 258 -30.02 16.09 -7.05
N GLU A 259 -30.34 15.04 -7.81
CA GLU A 259 -31.11 15.12 -9.06
C GLU A 259 -32.51 15.70 -8.83
N ARG A 260 -33.22 15.26 -7.78
CA ARG A 260 -34.55 15.79 -7.43
C ARG A 260 -34.54 17.27 -7.04
N LEU A 261 -33.41 17.81 -6.55
CA LEU A 261 -33.26 19.24 -6.26
C LEU A 261 -32.83 20.07 -7.49
N GLY A 262 -32.17 19.46 -8.47
CA GLY A 262 -31.64 20.14 -9.65
C GLY A 262 -30.80 21.36 -9.29
N ASN A 263 -31.11 22.51 -9.88
CA ASN A 263 -30.41 23.78 -9.62
C ASN A 263 -30.41 24.20 -8.14
N SER A 264 -31.39 23.75 -7.33
CA SER A 264 -31.46 24.04 -5.89
C SER A 264 -30.39 23.31 -5.08
N ALA A 265 -29.71 22.30 -5.63
CA ALA A 265 -28.62 21.61 -4.95
C ALA A 265 -27.43 22.54 -4.62
N ALA A 266 -27.24 23.62 -5.40
CA ALA A 266 -26.14 24.58 -5.22
C ALA A 266 -26.22 25.40 -3.91
N SER A 267 -27.38 25.47 -3.23
CA SER A 267 -27.50 26.16 -1.93
C SER A 267 -27.10 25.28 -0.73
N TRP A 268 -26.75 24.02 -0.95
CA TRP A 268 -26.42 23.06 0.10
C TRP A 268 -24.91 22.86 0.23
N LYS A 269 -24.38 23.03 1.44
CA LYS A 269 -23.00 22.67 1.76
C LYS A 269 -22.91 21.17 2.00
N ILE A 270 -22.31 20.46 1.06
CA ILE A 270 -22.07 19.02 1.14
C ILE A 270 -20.77 18.75 1.91
N LYS A 271 -20.79 17.79 2.84
CA LYS A 271 -19.60 17.23 3.49
C LYS A 271 -19.62 15.71 3.39
N TYR A 272 -18.58 15.15 2.78
CA TYR A 272 -18.30 13.72 2.73
C TYR A 272 -17.58 13.28 4.01
N TYR A 273 -17.95 12.12 4.55
CA TYR A 273 -17.41 11.54 5.77
C TYR A 273 -16.56 10.33 5.40
N LYS A 274 -15.32 10.58 4.93
CA LYS A 274 -14.42 9.56 4.36
C LYS A 274 -13.97 8.49 5.38
N GLY A 275 -14.16 8.75 6.68
CA GLY A 275 -13.92 7.79 7.77
C GLY A 275 -14.47 8.29 9.10
N LEU A 276 -14.64 7.40 10.09
CA LEU A 276 -15.32 7.69 11.38
C LEU A 276 -14.66 8.84 12.14
N GLY A 277 -13.33 8.99 12.03
CA GLY A 277 -12.58 10.12 12.60
C GLY A 277 -12.96 11.51 12.06
N THR A 278 -13.73 11.58 10.97
CA THR A 278 -14.27 12.83 10.37
C THR A 278 -15.51 13.34 11.12
N SER A 279 -16.10 12.51 11.97
CA SER A 279 -17.25 12.85 12.83
C SER A 279 -16.78 13.49 14.13
N THR A 280 -17.37 14.62 14.49
CA THR A 280 -17.04 15.31 15.75
C THR A 280 -17.59 14.56 16.97
N PRO A 281 -17.03 14.75 18.18
CA PRO A 281 -17.60 14.23 19.42
C PRO A 281 -19.01 14.75 19.76
N LYS A 282 -19.54 15.74 19.04
CA LYS A 282 -20.97 16.12 19.11
C LYS A 282 -21.83 15.15 18.31
N GLU A 283 -21.40 14.83 17.09
CA GLU A 283 -22.08 13.90 16.18
C GLU A 283 -22.00 12.46 16.69
N GLY A 284 -20.88 12.03 17.28
CA GLY A 284 -20.81 10.72 17.96
C GLY A 284 -21.85 10.57 19.09
N ARG A 285 -22.12 11.64 19.85
CA ARG A 285 -23.16 11.66 20.90
C ARG A 285 -24.58 11.82 20.35
N GLU A 286 -24.74 12.18 19.08
CA GLU A 286 -26.00 12.15 18.34
C GLU A 286 -26.27 10.71 17.84
N TYR A 287 -25.32 10.09 17.15
CA TYR A 287 -25.45 8.71 16.65
C TYR A 287 -25.70 7.67 17.76
N PHE A 288 -25.07 7.84 18.93
CA PHE A 288 -25.26 6.96 20.09
C PHE A 288 -26.50 7.31 20.94
N ARG A 289 -27.17 8.45 20.68
CA ARG A 289 -28.51 8.70 21.21
C ARG A 289 -29.56 7.99 20.37
N ASP A 290 -29.45 8.12 19.05
CA ASP A 290 -30.38 7.53 18.08
C ASP A 290 -29.93 6.11 17.70
N LEU A 291 -29.44 5.33 18.68
CA LEU A 291 -28.70 4.08 18.44
C LEU A 291 -29.50 3.08 17.58
N ASP A 292 -30.81 2.97 17.75
CA ASP A 292 -31.69 2.05 17.00
C ASP A 292 -31.85 2.38 15.49
N LYS A 293 -31.27 3.50 15.04
CA LYS A 293 -31.12 3.88 13.63
C LYS A 293 -29.78 3.42 13.05
N HIS A 294 -28.73 3.52 13.87
CA HIS A 294 -27.35 3.23 13.51
C HIS A 294 -26.96 1.75 13.70
N LYS A 295 -27.55 1.09 14.71
CA LYS A 295 -27.44 -0.34 15.01
C LYS A 295 -28.22 -1.17 14.00
N LYS A 296 -27.54 -2.13 13.38
CA LYS A 296 -28.09 -3.10 12.43
C LYS A 296 -27.69 -4.50 12.88
N ASP A 297 -28.63 -5.44 12.92
CA ASP A 297 -28.37 -6.79 13.48
C ASP A 297 -28.22 -7.82 12.36
N PHE A 298 -27.15 -8.62 12.41
CA PHE A 298 -27.01 -9.74 11.48
C PHE A 298 -27.91 -10.91 11.90
N ILE A 299 -28.54 -11.53 10.91
CA ILE A 299 -29.38 -12.73 11.05
C ILE A 299 -28.76 -13.85 10.22
N TRP A 300 -28.76 -15.05 10.81
CA TRP A 300 -28.52 -16.30 10.12
C TRP A 300 -29.88 -16.89 9.71
N GLU A 301 -30.06 -17.16 8.42
CA GLU A 301 -31.31 -17.67 7.86
C GLU A 301 -31.19 -19.17 7.55
N ASP A 302 -30.15 -19.55 6.78
CA ASP A 302 -29.97 -20.90 6.25
C ASP A 302 -28.47 -21.27 6.17
N ASP A 303 -28.12 -22.48 5.73
CA ASP A 303 -26.70 -22.85 5.56
C ASP A 303 -26.05 -22.29 4.27
N PHE A 304 -26.77 -21.58 3.40
CA PHE A 304 -26.18 -20.84 2.29
C PHE A 304 -25.43 -19.58 2.78
N ASP A 305 -25.82 -18.98 3.91
CA ASP A 305 -25.03 -17.94 4.60
C ASP A 305 -23.57 -18.41 4.82
N GLY A 306 -23.39 -19.60 5.38
CA GLY A 306 -22.07 -20.18 5.64
C GLY A 306 -21.29 -20.52 4.36
N ASN A 307 -21.99 -20.97 3.32
CA ASN A 307 -21.41 -21.21 2.01
C ASN A 307 -20.92 -19.91 1.34
N ALA A 308 -21.66 -18.81 1.47
CA ALA A 308 -21.27 -17.49 0.95
C ALA A 308 -20.03 -16.95 1.67
N ILE A 309 -19.98 -17.04 3.01
CA ILE A 309 -18.80 -16.65 3.81
C ILE A 309 -17.59 -17.51 3.44
N GLU A 310 -17.76 -18.81 3.19
CA GLU A 310 -16.64 -19.66 2.75
C GLU A 310 -16.17 -19.34 1.33
N MET A 311 -17.09 -19.07 0.39
CA MET A 311 -16.75 -18.67 -0.98
C MET A 311 -15.94 -17.37 -0.98
N ALA A 312 -16.33 -16.37 -0.18
CA ALA A 312 -15.59 -15.12 -0.07
C ALA A 312 -14.17 -15.33 0.50
N PHE A 313 -13.99 -16.16 1.54
CA PHE A 313 -12.75 -16.17 2.32
C PHE A 313 -11.86 -17.42 2.21
N SER A 314 -12.30 -18.55 1.66
CA SER A 314 -11.42 -19.71 1.48
C SER A 314 -10.42 -19.46 0.34
N LYS A 315 -9.14 -19.70 0.61
CA LYS A 315 -8.06 -19.63 -0.41
C LYS A 315 -8.22 -20.67 -1.53
N LYS A 316 -9.09 -21.69 -1.36
CA LYS A 316 -9.36 -22.71 -2.38
C LYS A 316 -10.41 -22.27 -3.41
N LYS A 317 -11.40 -21.47 -2.99
CA LYS A 317 -12.56 -21.03 -3.80
C LYS A 317 -12.23 -19.83 -4.71
N ALA A 318 -11.09 -19.89 -5.40
CA ALA A 318 -10.61 -18.79 -6.25
C ALA A 318 -11.44 -18.66 -7.53
N GLU A 319 -11.72 -19.77 -8.22
CA GLU A 319 -12.56 -19.77 -9.43
C GLU A 319 -14.02 -19.44 -9.11
N ASP A 320 -14.57 -19.96 -8.01
CA ASP A 320 -15.90 -19.62 -7.48
C ASP A 320 -16.07 -18.09 -7.37
N ARG A 321 -15.06 -17.40 -6.81
CA ARG A 321 -15.04 -15.93 -6.72
C ARG A 321 -15.00 -15.23 -8.07
N LYS A 322 -14.34 -15.79 -9.09
CA LYS A 322 -14.35 -15.22 -10.45
C LYS A 322 -15.73 -15.33 -11.10
N ILE A 323 -16.43 -16.44 -10.89
CA ILE A 323 -17.82 -16.64 -11.35
C ILE A 323 -18.74 -15.65 -10.62
N TRP A 324 -18.64 -15.59 -9.29
CA TRP A 324 -19.37 -14.65 -8.44
C TRP A 324 -19.23 -13.19 -8.87
N MET A 325 -18.01 -12.71 -9.15
CA MET A 325 -17.77 -11.34 -9.64
C MET A 325 -18.14 -11.10 -11.10
N ARG A 326 -18.20 -12.15 -11.94
CA ARG A 326 -18.74 -12.04 -13.32
C ARG A 326 -20.26 -11.92 -13.33
N ASN A 327 -20.93 -12.52 -12.36
CA ASN A 327 -22.39 -12.49 -12.22
C ASN A 327 -22.92 -11.26 -11.45
N PHE A 328 -22.09 -10.23 -11.23
CA PHE A 328 -22.51 -9.01 -10.52
C PHE A 328 -23.14 -8.00 -11.47
N GLU A 329 -24.36 -7.57 -11.17
CA GLU A 329 -25.08 -6.55 -11.93
C GLU A 329 -24.78 -5.13 -11.38
N PRO A 330 -24.28 -4.19 -12.20
CA PRO A 330 -24.08 -2.79 -11.81
C PRO A 330 -25.34 -2.17 -11.22
N GLY A 331 -25.20 -1.46 -10.10
CA GLY A 331 -26.33 -0.93 -9.32
C GLY A 331 -26.74 -1.82 -8.14
N THR A 332 -26.31 -3.09 -8.10
CA THR A 332 -26.52 -3.97 -6.94
C THR A 332 -25.81 -3.39 -5.71
N CYS A 333 -26.60 -2.89 -4.76
CA CYS A 333 -26.17 -2.42 -3.45
C CYS A 333 -27.19 -2.83 -2.37
N ARG A 334 -26.78 -2.78 -1.10
CA ARG A 334 -27.62 -3.06 0.06
C ARG A 334 -28.45 -1.82 0.43
N ASP A 335 -29.74 -1.99 0.79
CA ASP A 335 -30.49 -0.87 1.39
C ASP A 335 -30.05 -0.69 2.85
N HIS A 336 -29.57 0.51 3.18
CA HIS A 336 -29.16 0.87 4.53
C HIS A 336 -30.32 1.28 5.45
N LYS A 337 -31.57 1.30 4.96
CA LYS A 337 -32.78 1.50 5.79
C LYS A 337 -33.14 0.26 6.60
N GLU A 338 -33.03 -0.92 6.01
CA GLU A 338 -33.32 -2.21 6.66
C GLU A 338 -32.56 -2.34 7.98
N LYS A 339 -33.22 -2.83 9.04
CA LYS A 339 -32.60 -3.00 10.38
C LYS A 339 -31.82 -4.31 10.54
N LEU A 340 -32.06 -5.26 9.65
CA LEU A 340 -31.58 -6.63 9.72
C LEU A 340 -30.66 -6.91 8.53
N ILE A 341 -29.72 -7.85 8.67
CA ILE A 341 -28.72 -8.15 7.65
C ILE A 341 -28.57 -9.68 7.51
N ASN A 342 -29.02 -10.25 6.41
CA ASN A 342 -28.68 -11.64 6.04
C ASN A 342 -27.18 -11.69 5.64
N TYR A 343 -26.43 -12.74 6.03
CA TYR A 343 -24.98 -12.79 5.79
C TYR A 343 -24.63 -13.01 4.31
N LYS A 344 -25.37 -13.85 3.59
CA LYS A 344 -25.28 -14.03 2.12
C LYS A 344 -25.53 -12.72 1.39
N ASP A 345 -26.47 -11.91 1.86
CA ASP A 345 -26.75 -10.59 1.28
C ASP A 345 -25.64 -9.56 1.58
N PHE A 346 -25.09 -9.54 2.79
CA PHE A 346 -23.89 -8.77 3.09
C PHE A 346 -22.71 -9.16 2.17
N VAL A 347 -22.51 -10.46 1.92
CA VAL A 347 -21.49 -10.92 0.96
C VAL A 347 -21.80 -10.41 -0.44
N ASN A 348 -23.00 -10.65 -0.96
CA ASN A 348 -23.36 -10.42 -2.36
C ASN A 348 -23.70 -8.97 -2.72
N LYS A 349 -24.03 -8.10 -1.75
CA LYS A 349 -24.46 -6.70 -1.97
C LYS A 349 -23.50 -5.65 -1.38
N GLU A 350 -22.56 -6.06 -0.53
CA GLU A 350 -21.59 -5.15 0.11
C GLU A 350 -20.13 -5.62 -0.07
N LEU A 351 -19.78 -6.85 0.34
CA LEU A 351 -18.40 -7.36 0.25
C LEU A 351 -17.92 -7.55 -1.20
N ILE A 352 -18.84 -7.76 -2.15
CA ILE A 352 -18.50 -7.81 -3.58
C ILE A 352 -18.03 -6.45 -4.12
N LEU A 353 -18.53 -5.34 -3.58
CA LEU A 353 -18.12 -3.99 -3.96
C LEU A 353 -16.66 -3.74 -3.58
N PHE A 354 -16.27 -4.16 -2.37
CA PHE A 354 -14.86 -4.26 -1.99
C PHE A 354 -14.08 -5.14 -2.96
N SER A 355 -14.58 -6.34 -3.27
CA SER A 355 -13.86 -7.30 -4.11
C SER A 355 -13.58 -6.74 -5.51
N ARG A 356 -14.50 -5.93 -6.06
CA ARG A 356 -14.33 -5.18 -7.31
C ARG A 356 -13.35 -4.02 -7.18
N ALA A 357 -13.49 -3.16 -6.17
CA ALA A 357 -12.58 -2.03 -5.94
C ALA A 357 -11.13 -2.51 -5.69
N ASP A 358 -10.99 -3.63 -4.98
CA ASP A 358 -9.73 -4.30 -4.69
C ASP A 358 -9.07 -4.88 -5.96
N LEU A 359 -9.87 -5.34 -6.93
CA LEU A 359 -9.40 -5.73 -8.25
C LEU A 359 -8.93 -4.50 -9.06
N GLN A 360 -9.78 -3.46 -9.14
CA GLN A 360 -9.52 -2.22 -9.91
C GLN A 360 -8.29 -1.45 -9.44
N ARG A 361 -7.99 -1.44 -8.13
CA ARG A 361 -6.78 -0.81 -7.59
C ARG A 361 -5.52 -1.66 -7.73
N SER A 362 -5.65 -2.96 -7.94
CA SER A 362 -4.54 -3.92 -7.87
C SER A 362 -4.04 -4.41 -9.22
N ILE A 363 -4.91 -4.49 -10.24
CA ILE A 363 -4.59 -4.88 -11.61
C ILE A 363 -4.73 -3.64 -12.52
N PRO A 364 -3.76 -3.35 -13.41
CA PRO A 364 -3.82 -2.19 -14.29
C PRO A 364 -4.70 -2.42 -15.54
N SER A 365 -4.96 -1.34 -16.27
CA SER A 365 -5.51 -1.42 -17.64
C SER A 365 -4.40 -1.83 -18.63
N MET A 366 -4.79 -2.53 -19.70
CA MET A 366 -3.89 -2.80 -20.83
C MET A 366 -3.50 -1.54 -21.62
N VAL A 367 -4.28 -0.46 -21.55
CA VAL A 367 -4.06 0.74 -22.38
C VAL A 367 -2.83 1.53 -21.89
N ASP A 368 -2.76 1.87 -20.61
CA ASP A 368 -1.62 2.61 -20.03
C ASP A 368 -0.72 1.77 -19.11
N GLY A 369 -1.09 0.54 -18.76
CA GLY A 369 -0.35 -0.26 -17.78
C GLY A 369 -0.39 0.30 -16.36
N LEU A 370 -1.19 1.34 -16.09
CA LEU A 370 -1.25 2.01 -14.80
C LEU A 370 -2.41 1.49 -13.95
N LYS A 371 -2.16 1.45 -12.65
CA LYS A 371 -3.20 1.34 -11.62
C LYS A 371 -3.73 2.74 -11.28
N PRO A 372 -4.98 2.90 -10.79
CA PRO A 372 -5.56 4.20 -10.47
C PRO A 372 -4.66 5.12 -9.63
N GLY A 373 -3.96 4.59 -8.61
CA GLY A 373 -3.01 5.38 -7.81
C GLY A 373 -1.83 5.95 -8.61
N GLN A 374 -1.27 5.19 -9.56
CA GLN A 374 -0.21 5.66 -10.46
C GLN A 374 -0.75 6.68 -11.46
N ARG A 375 -1.99 6.49 -11.93
CA ARG A 375 -2.68 7.41 -12.84
C ARG A 375 -3.00 8.75 -12.20
N LYS A 376 -3.49 8.75 -10.95
CA LYS A 376 -3.69 9.95 -10.11
C LYS A 376 -2.38 10.76 -9.95
N ILE A 377 -1.26 10.08 -9.70
CA ILE A 377 0.09 10.71 -9.65
C ILE A 377 0.48 11.34 -11.00
N LEU A 378 0.31 10.59 -12.10
CA LEU A 378 0.68 11.08 -13.44
C LEU A 378 -0.17 12.27 -13.89
N PHE A 379 -1.50 12.20 -13.68
CA PHE A 379 -2.43 13.30 -13.90
C PHE A 379 -2.01 14.57 -13.16
N CYS A 380 -1.69 14.47 -11.87
CA CYS A 380 -1.19 15.61 -11.10
C CYS A 380 0.20 16.09 -11.53
N SER A 381 1.06 15.22 -12.05
CA SER A 381 2.36 15.60 -12.64
C SER A 381 2.18 16.46 -13.90
N PHE A 382 1.24 16.07 -14.78
CA PHE A 382 0.88 16.84 -15.98
C PHE A 382 0.13 18.13 -15.64
N LYS A 383 -0.84 18.08 -14.71
CA LYS A 383 -1.62 19.23 -14.24
C LYS A 383 -0.73 20.30 -13.60
N LYS A 384 0.31 19.90 -12.85
CA LYS A 384 1.31 20.82 -12.26
C LYS A 384 2.41 21.25 -13.24
N LYS A 385 2.47 20.69 -14.46
CA LYS A 385 3.58 20.84 -15.41
C LYS A 385 4.94 20.63 -14.73
N LEU A 386 5.14 19.43 -14.15
CA LEU A 386 6.25 19.12 -13.22
C LEU A 386 7.64 18.98 -13.90
N PHE A 387 8.10 20.07 -14.53
CA PHE A 387 9.42 20.22 -15.18
C PHE A 387 10.52 20.76 -14.25
N LYS A 388 10.20 20.97 -12.97
CA LYS A 388 11.13 21.35 -11.91
C LYS A 388 10.93 20.39 -10.75
N GLU A 389 12.02 19.99 -10.11
CA GLU A 389 11.96 19.08 -8.98
C GLU A 389 11.12 19.60 -7.81
N ILE A 390 10.32 18.70 -7.23
CA ILE A 390 9.53 18.93 -6.02
C ILE A 390 9.89 17.87 -4.99
N LYS A 391 9.87 18.23 -3.71
CA LYS A 391 10.01 17.25 -2.62
C LYS A 391 8.84 16.27 -2.67
N VAL A 392 9.11 14.97 -2.64
CA VAL A 392 8.05 13.93 -2.70
C VAL A 392 7.00 14.16 -1.60
N GLY A 393 7.43 14.53 -0.38
CA GLY A 393 6.56 14.93 0.73
C GLY A 393 5.57 16.07 0.42
N GLN A 394 5.94 17.06 -0.40
CA GLN A 394 5.05 18.14 -0.83
C GLN A 394 4.14 17.68 -1.97
N PHE A 395 4.67 16.86 -2.88
CA PHE A 395 3.91 16.35 -4.02
C PHE A 395 2.80 15.39 -3.60
N ILE A 396 3.01 14.57 -2.57
CA ILE A 396 1.97 13.71 -1.97
C ILE A 396 0.73 14.52 -1.58
N GLY A 397 0.88 15.65 -0.89
CA GLY A 397 -0.24 16.52 -0.51
C GLY A 397 -0.97 17.11 -1.74
N TYR A 398 -0.19 17.59 -2.71
CA TYR A 398 -0.74 18.12 -3.97
C TYR A 398 -1.55 17.06 -4.76
N VAL A 399 -1.04 15.84 -4.88
CA VAL A 399 -1.77 14.73 -5.53
C VAL A 399 -3.02 14.40 -4.72
N SER A 400 -2.90 14.26 -3.39
CA SER A 400 -4.00 13.95 -2.48
C SER A 400 -5.21 14.89 -2.65
N GLU A 401 -4.94 16.20 -2.71
CA GLU A 401 -5.97 17.24 -2.89
C GLU A 401 -6.56 17.30 -4.31
N HIS A 402 -5.71 17.29 -5.35
CA HIS A 402 -6.15 17.58 -6.71
C HIS A 402 -6.62 16.35 -7.50
N SER A 403 -6.29 15.13 -7.07
CA SER A 403 -6.79 13.90 -7.68
C SER A 403 -7.88 13.21 -6.85
N ALA A 404 -8.36 13.85 -5.76
CA ALA A 404 -9.19 13.23 -4.73
C ALA A 404 -8.65 11.84 -4.31
N TYR A 405 -7.52 11.77 -3.61
CA TYR A 405 -7.02 10.49 -3.10
C TYR A 405 -7.68 10.17 -1.75
N HIS A 406 -8.51 9.12 -1.69
CA HIS A 406 -9.25 8.75 -0.47
C HIS A 406 -8.46 7.85 0.49
N HIS A 407 -7.31 7.30 0.07
CA HIS A 407 -6.50 6.39 0.88
C HIS A 407 -5.30 7.10 1.55
N GLY A 408 -4.69 6.44 2.53
CA GLY A 408 -3.57 7.03 3.30
C GLY A 408 -2.35 7.41 2.46
N GLU A 409 -1.84 8.62 2.69
CA GLU A 409 -0.71 9.25 1.98
C GLU A 409 0.57 8.38 1.89
N GLN A 410 0.81 7.48 2.86
CA GLN A 410 1.94 6.55 2.83
C GLN A 410 1.88 5.58 1.63
N SER A 411 0.69 5.20 1.17
CA SER A 411 0.49 4.40 -0.05
C SER A 411 0.91 5.19 -1.29
N LEU A 412 0.50 6.46 -1.35
CA LEU A 412 0.82 7.39 -2.43
C LEU A 412 2.33 7.68 -2.48
N ALA A 413 2.96 7.89 -1.32
CA ALA A 413 4.41 8.02 -1.18
C ALA A 413 5.18 6.83 -1.77
N SER A 414 4.76 5.62 -1.39
CA SER A 414 5.36 4.37 -1.87
C SER A 414 5.17 4.19 -3.39
N THR A 415 4.04 4.65 -3.91
CA THR A 415 3.71 4.59 -5.35
C THR A 415 4.56 5.58 -6.16
N ILE A 416 4.72 6.84 -5.69
CA ILE A 416 5.60 7.83 -6.33
C ILE A 416 7.04 7.31 -6.39
N ILE A 417 7.53 6.72 -5.29
CA ILE A 417 8.87 6.14 -5.21
C ILE A 417 9.03 4.99 -6.22
N GLY A 418 8.07 4.06 -6.27
CA GLY A 418 8.07 2.96 -7.24
C GLY A 418 8.00 3.39 -8.71
N MET A 419 7.35 4.53 -9.01
CA MET A 419 7.31 5.12 -10.37
C MET A 419 8.60 5.85 -10.78
N ALA A 420 9.48 6.16 -9.82
CA ALA A 420 10.73 6.87 -10.04
C ALA A 420 11.97 5.95 -10.06
N GLN A 421 11.89 4.77 -9.42
CA GLN A 421 12.98 3.80 -9.31
C GLN A 421 13.53 3.33 -10.67
N ASP A 422 14.85 3.24 -10.75
CA ASP A 422 15.66 3.07 -11.95
C ASP A 422 16.66 1.88 -11.87
N PHE A 423 16.87 1.30 -10.69
CA PHE A 423 17.81 0.18 -10.50
C PHE A 423 17.40 -1.08 -11.27
N VAL A 424 18.40 -1.91 -11.64
CA VAL A 424 18.23 -3.14 -12.43
C VAL A 424 17.16 -4.06 -11.84
N GLY A 425 16.10 -4.32 -12.61
CA GLY A 425 14.95 -5.14 -12.21
C GLY A 425 13.75 -4.37 -11.63
N SER A 426 13.75 -3.04 -11.71
CA SER A 426 12.59 -2.16 -11.45
C SER A 426 11.85 -1.80 -12.76
N ASN A 427 11.84 -0.52 -13.16
CA ASN A 427 11.22 -0.02 -14.38
C ASN A 427 12.22 -0.04 -15.56
N ASN A 428 11.74 -0.31 -16.78
CA ASN A 428 12.55 -0.11 -17.99
C ASN A 428 12.50 1.36 -18.46
N ILE A 429 11.37 2.04 -18.25
CA ILE A 429 11.24 3.50 -18.36
C ILE A 429 10.55 4.04 -17.11
N ASN A 430 11.31 4.65 -16.21
CA ASN A 430 10.78 5.38 -15.06
C ASN A 430 10.09 6.68 -15.53
N LEU A 431 8.81 6.85 -15.18
CA LEU A 431 8.02 8.02 -15.62
C LEU A 431 8.39 9.29 -14.85
N LEU A 432 8.96 9.12 -13.66
CA LEU A 432 9.45 10.16 -12.76
C LEU A 432 10.96 9.98 -12.56
N LYS A 433 11.69 11.06 -12.30
CA LYS A 433 13.13 10.99 -12.00
C LYS A 433 13.41 10.79 -10.50
N PRO A 434 14.36 9.92 -10.13
CA PRO A 434 14.73 9.68 -8.74
C PRO A 434 15.78 10.70 -8.25
N ASN A 435 15.37 11.95 -7.97
CA ASN A 435 16.30 12.98 -7.47
C ASN A 435 16.58 12.75 -5.96
N GLY A 436 17.45 11.78 -5.66
CA GLY A 436 17.88 11.39 -4.31
C GLY A 436 17.94 9.88 -4.12
N GLN A 437 17.97 9.41 -2.86
CA GLN A 437 18.00 7.97 -2.56
C GLN A 437 16.59 7.36 -2.64
N PHE A 438 16.20 6.89 -3.83
CA PHE A 438 14.93 6.21 -4.10
C PHE A 438 14.94 4.70 -3.81
N GLY A 439 16.03 4.20 -3.24
CA GLY A 439 16.24 2.79 -2.92
C GLY A 439 17.01 2.10 -4.04
N THR A 440 17.76 1.06 -3.69
CA THR A 440 18.75 0.43 -4.56
C THR A 440 18.45 -1.04 -4.78
N ARG A 441 19.25 -1.68 -5.65
CA ARG A 441 19.18 -3.12 -5.89
C ARG A 441 19.45 -3.97 -4.65
N ASN A 442 20.11 -3.42 -3.62
CA ASN A 442 20.50 -4.15 -2.41
C ASN A 442 19.32 -4.73 -1.62
N LEU A 443 18.20 -4.01 -1.56
CA LEU A 443 16.97 -4.43 -0.86
C LEU A 443 15.71 -4.34 -1.74
N GLY A 444 15.89 -4.20 -3.06
CA GLY A 444 14.79 -4.05 -4.01
C GLY A 444 13.99 -2.78 -3.76
N GLY A 445 14.68 -1.65 -3.60
CA GLY A 445 14.07 -0.33 -3.40
C GLY A 445 13.58 -0.03 -1.98
N LYS A 446 13.58 -1.00 -1.05
CA LYS A 446 13.09 -0.81 0.34
C LYS A 446 14.02 0.03 1.23
N ASP A 447 15.23 0.28 0.75
CA ASP A 447 16.26 1.16 1.31
C ASP A 447 16.13 2.62 0.86
N HIS A 448 14.99 2.98 0.25
CA HIS A 448 14.66 4.36 -0.07
C HIS A 448 14.68 5.27 1.18
N ALA A 449 15.10 6.52 0.99
CA ALA A 449 14.99 7.53 2.03
C ALA A 449 13.51 7.95 2.24
N SER A 450 13.23 8.57 3.38
CA SER A 450 11.90 9.13 3.66
C SER A 450 11.53 10.22 2.64
N SER A 451 10.26 10.27 2.22
CA SER A 451 9.68 11.26 1.28
C SER A 451 9.96 12.72 1.63
N ARG A 452 10.32 13.02 2.88
CA ARG A 452 10.75 14.36 3.36
C ARG A 452 12.17 14.78 2.92
N TYR A 453 12.95 13.88 2.34
CA TYR A 453 14.33 14.12 1.91
C TYR A 453 14.53 14.04 0.39
N ILE A 454 13.74 13.20 -0.29
CA ILE A 454 13.86 12.93 -1.73
C ILE A 454 12.99 13.87 -2.57
N TYR A 455 13.46 14.14 -3.78
CA TYR A 455 12.84 15.03 -4.76
C TYR A 455 12.51 14.26 -6.03
N THR A 456 11.56 14.76 -6.81
CA THR A 456 11.15 14.12 -8.08
C THR A 456 10.70 15.17 -9.08
N GLU A 457 10.88 14.88 -10.36
CA GLU A 457 10.30 15.62 -11.49
C GLU A 457 9.83 14.64 -12.57
N LEU A 458 9.09 15.14 -13.55
CA LEU A 458 8.66 14.35 -14.70
C LEU A 458 9.87 13.97 -15.56
N ASN A 459 9.98 12.70 -15.94
CA ASN A 459 11.04 12.29 -16.88
C ASN A 459 10.73 12.86 -18.29
N THR A 460 11.75 13.27 -19.04
CA THR A 460 11.56 13.93 -20.35
C THR A 460 10.95 13.00 -21.38
N VAL A 461 11.21 11.69 -21.27
CA VAL A 461 10.58 10.65 -22.11
C VAL A 461 9.06 10.54 -21.83
N THR A 462 8.57 10.93 -20.65
CA THR A 462 7.17 10.73 -20.26
C THR A 462 6.19 11.54 -21.11
N ARG A 463 6.57 12.72 -21.62
CA ARG A 463 5.74 13.48 -22.58
C ARG A 463 5.87 13.03 -24.03
N CYS A 464 6.94 12.32 -24.39
CA CYS A 464 6.99 11.59 -25.66
C CYS A 464 6.08 10.35 -25.59
N LEU A 465 6.07 9.64 -24.45
CA LEU A 465 5.16 8.51 -24.22
C LEU A 465 3.69 8.92 -24.17
N PHE A 466 3.37 10.02 -23.48
CA PHE A 466 2.01 10.54 -23.28
C PHE A 466 1.88 11.96 -23.87
N HIS A 467 1.59 12.04 -25.17
CA HIS A 467 1.60 13.28 -25.95
C HIS A 467 0.49 14.26 -25.52
N GLU A 468 0.79 15.56 -25.42
CA GLU A 468 -0.10 16.55 -24.80
C GLU A 468 -1.43 16.76 -25.57
N ASP A 469 -1.43 16.67 -26.90
CA ASP A 469 -2.66 16.68 -27.71
C ASP A 469 -3.67 15.59 -27.30
N ASP A 470 -3.18 14.40 -26.91
CA ASP A 470 -4.02 13.27 -26.54
C ASP A 470 -4.74 13.51 -25.19
N ASP A 471 -4.17 14.33 -24.29
CA ASP A 471 -4.82 14.71 -23.02
C ASP A 471 -6.22 15.33 -23.27
N LYS A 472 -6.47 15.97 -24.42
CA LYS A 472 -7.77 16.59 -24.75
C LYS A 472 -8.84 15.59 -25.22
N LEU A 473 -8.47 14.34 -25.46
CA LEU A 473 -9.33 13.29 -26.04
C LEU A 473 -9.79 12.26 -25.00
N LEU A 474 -9.24 12.32 -23.79
CA LEU A 474 -9.49 11.35 -22.73
C LEU A 474 -10.75 11.67 -21.93
N GLU A 475 -11.43 10.61 -21.49
CA GLU A 475 -12.57 10.71 -20.58
C GLU A 475 -12.07 10.87 -19.15
N TYR A 476 -12.15 12.11 -18.63
CA TYR A 476 -11.81 12.45 -17.26
C TYR A 476 -12.94 12.11 -16.30
N LEU A 477 -12.62 11.38 -15.22
CA LEU A 477 -13.57 11.07 -14.16
C LEU A 477 -13.88 12.33 -13.32
N ASN A 478 -15.01 12.28 -12.62
CA ASN A 478 -15.52 13.38 -11.79
C ASN A 478 -15.88 12.84 -10.39
N GLU A 479 -15.18 13.33 -9.36
CA GLU A 479 -15.27 12.86 -7.97
C GLU A 479 -15.37 14.08 -7.05
N ASP A 480 -16.28 14.06 -6.06
CA ASP A 480 -16.65 15.22 -5.23
C ASP A 480 -17.03 16.51 -6.03
N GLY A 481 -17.40 16.39 -7.32
CA GLY A 481 -17.66 17.51 -8.23
C GLY A 481 -16.40 18.14 -8.84
N ARG A 482 -15.23 17.52 -8.64
CA ARG A 482 -13.93 17.88 -9.20
C ARG A 482 -13.58 16.90 -10.33
N SER A 483 -13.09 17.43 -11.44
CA SER A 483 -12.46 16.60 -12.46
C SER A 483 -11.09 16.10 -11.97
N ILE A 484 -10.96 14.78 -11.93
CA ILE A 484 -9.80 14.01 -11.47
C ILE A 484 -9.10 13.38 -12.69
N GLU A 485 -8.42 12.24 -12.54
CA GLU A 485 -7.71 11.54 -13.62
C GLU A 485 -8.65 10.88 -14.66
N PRO A 486 -8.16 10.49 -15.85
CA PRO A 486 -8.97 9.79 -16.84
C PRO A 486 -9.13 8.30 -16.55
N ASN A 487 -10.11 7.67 -17.22
CA ASN A 487 -10.33 6.21 -17.16
C ASN A 487 -9.05 5.42 -17.47
N TRP A 488 -8.30 5.87 -18.48
CA TRP A 488 -6.93 5.46 -18.80
C TRP A 488 -6.23 6.56 -19.60
N TYR A 489 -4.89 6.57 -19.62
CA TYR A 489 -4.13 7.32 -20.63
C TYR A 489 -3.93 6.47 -21.89
N ILE A 490 -3.60 7.13 -23.01
CA ILE A 490 -3.34 6.48 -24.30
C ILE A 490 -1.88 6.76 -24.74
N PRO A 491 -0.90 5.95 -24.30
CA PRO A 491 0.49 6.15 -24.67
C PRO A 491 0.75 5.85 -26.15
N ILE A 492 1.93 6.22 -26.68
CA ILE A 492 2.31 5.88 -28.07
C ILE A 492 2.78 4.42 -28.25
N ILE A 493 3.12 3.73 -27.16
CA ILE A 493 3.43 2.28 -27.10
C ILE A 493 2.84 1.69 -25.80
N PRO A 494 2.47 0.40 -25.75
CA PRO A 494 1.85 -0.19 -24.55
C PRO A 494 2.83 -0.27 -23.37
N LEU A 495 2.76 0.70 -22.47
CA LEU A 495 3.63 0.81 -21.29
C LEU A 495 3.54 -0.41 -20.36
N VAL A 496 2.42 -1.14 -20.39
CA VAL A 496 2.21 -2.41 -19.67
C VAL A 496 3.20 -3.52 -20.08
N LEU A 497 3.71 -3.49 -21.31
CA LEU A 497 4.78 -4.39 -21.76
C LEU A 497 6.16 -3.81 -21.40
N VAL A 498 6.35 -2.50 -21.55
CA VAL A 498 7.61 -1.82 -21.22
C VAL A 498 8.03 -2.05 -19.76
N ASN A 499 7.17 -1.72 -18.80
CA ASN A 499 7.49 -1.79 -17.37
C ASN A 499 6.95 -3.06 -16.69
N GLY A 500 6.26 -3.92 -17.43
CA GLY A 500 5.52 -5.04 -16.87
C GLY A 500 4.41 -4.60 -15.90
N SER A 501 3.88 -5.56 -15.14
CA SER A 501 3.06 -5.27 -13.97
C SER A 501 2.97 -6.47 -13.02
N GLU A 502 2.65 -6.21 -11.76
CA GLU A 502 2.36 -7.26 -10.77
C GLU A 502 1.19 -6.80 -9.88
N GLY A 503 0.18 -7.66 -9.73
CA GLY A 503 -1.04 -7.34 -9.00
C GLY A 503 -1.70 -8.57 -8.41
N ILE A 504 -2.16 -8.48 -7.16
CA ILE A 504 -2.98 -9.50 -6.52
C ILE A 504 -4.21 -8.78 -5.99
N GLY A 505 -5.38 -9.11 -6.53
CA GLY A 505 -6.67 -8.64 -6.02
C GLY A 505 -7.49 -9.82 -5.51
N THR A 506 -8.78 -9.57 -5.27
CA THR A 506 -9.71 -10.64 -4.94
C THR A 506 -10.01 -11.50 -6.19
N GLY A 507 -9.87 -12.83 -6.09
CA GLY A 507 -10.18 -13.80 -7.15
C GLY A 507 -9.13 -13.93 -8.27
N TRP A 508 -8.46 -12.83 -8.66
CA TRP A 508 -7.45 -12.80 -9.73
C TRP A 508 -6.07 -12.34 -9.24
N SER A 509 -5.05 -12.70 -10.02
CA SER A 509 -3.72 -12.12 -9.93
C SER A 509 -3.18 -11.89 -11.35
N SER A 510 -2.30 -10.91 -11.51
CA SER A 510 -1.60 -10.64 -12.76
C SER A 510 -0.11 -10.54 -12.50
N TYR A 511 0.68 -11.11 -13.42
CA TYR A 511 2.11 -10.89 -13.50
C TYR A 511 2.51 -10.84 -14.98
N ILE A 512 3.08 -9.71 -15.37
CA ILE A 512 3.60 -9.41 -16.70
C ILE A 512 5.06 -8.98 -16.50
N PRO A 513 6.04 -9.66 -17.12
CA PRO A 513 7.44 -9.24 -17.05
C PRO A 513 7.66 -7.98 -17.91
N ASN A 514 8.83 -7.37 -17.75
CA ASN A 514 9.22 -6.22 -18.56
C ASN A 514 9.71 -6.72 -19.94
N TYR A 515 9.52 -5.92 -20.98
CA TYR A 515 9.99 -6.18 -22.36
C TYR A 515 10.78 -4.98 -22.89
N ASN A 516 11.54 -5.20 -23.97
CA ASN A 516 12.40 -4.18 -24.59
C ASN A 516 11.56 -3.12 -25.32
N PRO A 517 11.67 -1.81 -24.97
CA PRO A 517 10.96 -0.75 -25.68
C PRO A 517 11.21 -0.73 -27.18
N ARG A 518 12.42 -1.09 -27.64
CA ARG A 518 12.78 -1.05 -29.06
C ARG A 518 12.15 -2.20 -29.86
N GLU A 519 11.97 -3.37 -29.25
CA GLU A 519 11.22 -4.49 -29.86
C GLU A 519 9.72 -4.17 -29.94
N ILE A 520 9.16 -3.51 -28.91
CA ILE A 520 7.77 -3.03 -28.95
C ILE A 520 7.59 -1.99 -30.07
N ILE A 521 8.51 -1.02 -30.20
CA ILE A 521 8.49 -0.02 -31.29
C ILE A 521 8.63 -0.71 -32.66
N ALA A 522 9.50 -1.71 -32.80
CA ALA A 522 9.66 -2.48 -34.04
C ALA A 522 8.37 -3.22 -34.42
N ASN A 523 7.71 -3.89 -33.46
CA ASN A 523 6.43 -4.56 -33.72
C ASN A 523 5.28 -3.58 -34.01
N VAL A 524 5.25 -2.38 -33.42
CA VAL A 524 4.33 -1.31 -33.84
C VAL A 524 4.60 -0.88 -35.27
N ARG A 525 5.88 -0.73 -35.68
CA ARG A 525 6.25 -0.43 -37.08
C ARG A 525 5.84 -1.56 -38.04
N HIS A 526 6.00 -2.83 -37.66
CA HIS A 526 5.51 -3.97 -38.44
C HIS A 526 3.98 -3.94 -38.61
N LEU A 527 3.20 -3.73 -37.54
CA LEU A 527 1.74 -3.60 -37.63
C LEU A 527 1.30 -2.41 -38.51
N LEU A 528 2.01 -1.27 -38.44
CA LEU A 528 1.79 -0.11 -39.31
C LEU A 528 2.09 -0.40 -40.80
N ASN A 529 3.04 -1.29 -41.07
CA ASN A 529 3.39 -1.78 -42.41
C ASN A 529 2.49 -2.93 -42.89
N SER A 530 1.61 -3.48 -42.05
CA SER A 530 0.88 -4.74 -42.27
C SER A 530 1.78 -5.99 -42.42
N GLU A 531 2.89 -5.99 -41.68
CA GLU A 531 3.83 -7.11 -41.54
C GLU A 531 3.52 -7.96 -40.28
N GLU A 532 3.94 -9.22 -40.26
CA GLU A 532 3.79 -10.09 -39.08
C GLU A 532 4.72 -9.63 -37.93
N MET A 533 4.24 -9.71 -36.68
CA MET A 533 5.03 -9.35 -35.50
C MET A 533 6.12 -10.39 -35.19
N VAL A 534 7.27 -9.91 -34.71
CA VAL A 534 8.34 -10.74 -34.16
C VAL A 534 8.02 -11.08 -32.69
N PRO A 535 8.04 -12.37 -32.27
CA PRO A 535 7.77 -12.74 -30.89
C PRO A 535 8.75 -12.11 -29.89
N MET A 536 8.22 -11.49 -28.82
CA MET A 536 9.00 -10.70 -27.87
C MET A 536 9.42 -11.51 -26.63
N ASP A 537 10.66 -11.32 -26.18
CA ASP A 537 11.20 -12.00 -24.99
C ASP A 537 11.39 -11.05 -23.79
N PRO A 538 11.21 -11.53 -22.55
CA PRO A 538 11.36 -10.69 -21.36
C PRO A 538 12.75 -10.05 -21.26
N TRP A 539 12.79 -8.72 -21.11
CA TRP A 539 14.01 -7.92 -21.10
C TRP A 539 13.97 -6.86 -19.99
N TYR A 540 15.09 -6.70 -19.31
CA TYR A 540 15.23 -5.82 -18.14
C TYR A 540 16.38 -4.84 -18.34
N LYS A 541 16.10 -3.54 -18.18
CA LYS A 541 17.11 -2.48 -18.34
C LYS A 541 18.31 -2.70 -17.39
N GLY A 542 19.51 -2.60 -17.96
CA GLY A 542 20.80 -2.73 -17.24
C GLY A 542 21.18 -4.13 -16.78
N PHE A 543 20.36 -5.17 -17.03
CA PHE A 543 20.64 -6.55 -16.65
C PHE A 543 21.72 -7.18 -17.55
N ARG A 544 22.63 -7.96 -16.95
CA ARG A 544 23.80 -8.54 -17.67
C ARG A 544 23.75 -10.07 -17.82
N GLY A 545 22.79 -10.75 -17.20
CA GLY A 545 22.65 -12.20 -17.24
C GLY A 545 21.82 -12.70 -18.42
N SER A 546 21.75 -14.02 -18.62
CA SER A 546 20.93 -14.60 -19.70
C SER A 546 19.47 -14.78 -19.30
N ILE A 547 18.58 -14.60 -20.28
CA ILE A 547 17.16 -14.95 -20.20
C ILE A 547 16.88 -15.91 -21.35
N GLU A 548 16.50 -17.14 -21.02
CA GLU A 548 16.39 -18.25 -21.96
C GLU A 548 15.00 -18.88 -21.92
N LYS A 549 14.43 -19.23 -23.08
CA LYS A 549 13.16 -19.95 -23.17
C LYS A 549 13.29 -21.33 -22.53
N SER A 550 12.38 -21.66 -21.61
CA SER A 550 12.37 -22.95 -20.91
C SER A 550 11.75 -24.05 -21.78
N ALA A 551 11.95 -25.31 -21.41
CA ALA A 551 11.23 -26.46 -21.98
C ALA A 551 9.73 -26.51 -21.58
N LYS A 552 9.18 -25.39 -21.11
CA LYS A 552 7.75 -25.17 -20.83
C LYS A 552 7.31 -23.93 -21.58
N GLU A 553 6.21 -24.07 -22.29
CA GLU A 553 5.48 -22.97 -22.92
C GLU A 553 5.19 -21.84 -21.92
N GLY A 554 5.46 -20.59 -22.31
CA GLY A 554 5.37 -19.40 -21.45
C GLY A 554 6.36 -19.35 -20.27
N GLY A 555 7.30 -20.29 -20.15
CA GLY A 555 8.30 -20.33 -19.10
C GLY A 555 9.66 -19.81 -19.56
N TYR A 556 10.30 -18.98 -18.73
CA TYR A 556 11.64 -18.45 -18.96
C TYR A 556 12.58 -18.77 -17.79
N ILE A 557 13.84 -19.04 -18.11
CA ILE A 557 14.93 -19.28 -17.16
C ILE A 557 15.80 -18.03 -17.15
N VAL A 558 15.99 -17.43 -15.97
CA VAL A 558 16.83 -16.24 -15.79
C VAL A 558 18.07 -16.64 -15.02
N ASN A 559 19.24 -16.57 -15.66
CA ASN A 559 20.52 -16.88 -15.03
C ASN A 559 21.26 -15.59 -14.67
N GLY A 560 21.97 -15.60 -13.55
CA GLY A 560 22.99 -14.61 -13.24
C GLY A 560 24.28 -14.89 -14.04
N GLU A 561 25.35 -14.21 -13.70
CA GLU A 561 26.67 -14.40 -14.31
C GLU A 561 27.68 -14.75 -13.22
N VAL A 562 28.53 -15.74 -13.50
CA VAL A 562 29.62 -16.18 -12.63
C VAL A 562 30.84 -16.53 -13.48
N VAL A 563 31.99 -15.99 -13.08
CA VAL A 563 33.28 -16.13 -13.75
C VAL A 563 34.23 -16.86 -12.81
N GLU A 564 34.91 -17.89 -13.30
CA GLU A 564 35.99 -18.56 -12.56
C GLU A 564 37.27 -17.72 -12.66
N ILE A 565 37.91 -17.42 -11.51
CA ILE A 565 39.19 -16.69 -11.44
C ILE A 565 40.33 -17.69 -11.23
N ASP A 566 40.19 -18.52 -10.20
CA ASP A 566 41.12 -19.59 -9.84
C ASP A 566 40.34 -20.89 -9.60
N GLU A 567 41.02 -22.03 -9.54
CA GLU A 567 40.45 -23.37 -9.21
C GLU A 567 39.64 -23.42 -7.89
N GLN A 568 39.74 -22.39 -7.04
CA GLN A 568 39.00 -22.26 -5.78
C GLN A 568 38.21 -20.95 -5.65
N THR A 569 38.30 -20.04 -6.62
CA THR A 569 37.82 -18.65 -6.51
C THR A 569 36.84 -18.33 -7.65
N PHE A 570 35.57 -18.15 -7.31
CA PHE A 570 34.51 -17.84 -8.26
C PHE A 570 33.96 -16.44 -7.98
N LYS A 571 33.79 -15.63 -9.02
CA LYS A 571 33.28 -14.27 -8.95
C LYS A 571 31.89 -14.19 -9.58
N ILE A 572 30.90 -13.83 -8.78
CA ILE A 572 29.55 -13.51 -9.25
C ILE A 572 29.54 -12.04 -9.67
N THR A 573 29.27 -11.81 -10.95
CA THR A 573 29.16 -10.48 -11.58
C THR A 573 27.70 -10.08 -11.80
N GLU A 574 26.75 -11.01 -11.73
CA GLU A 574 25.33 -10.71 -11.87
C GLU A 574 24.42 -11.67 -11.08
N LEU A 575 23.37 -11.14 -10.46
CA LEU A 575 22.31 -11.92 -9.80
C LEU A 575 21.03 -11.95 -10.65
N PRO A 576 20.30 -13.07 -10.72
CA PRO A 576 19.02 -13.12 -11.43
C PRO A 576 18.03 -12.05 -10.99
N ILE A 577 17.21 -11.58 -11.94
CA ILE A 577 16.16 -10.57 -11.72
C ILE A 577 15.34 -10.87 -10.45
N ARG A 578 15.11 -9.80 -9.67
CA ARG A 578 14.40 -9.80 -8.38
C ARG A 578 15.03 -10.67 -7.27
N LYS A 579 16.33 -10.97 -7.36
CA LYS A 579 17.16 -11.36 -6.19
C LYS A 579 18.02 -10.18 -5.77
N TRP A 580 17.81 -9.73 -4.54
CA TRP A 580 18.43 -8.53 -3.99
C TRP A 580 19.73 -8.88 -3.25
N THR A 581 20.72 -7.98 -3.30
CA THR A 581 22.08 -8.25 -2.82
C THR A 581 22.12 -8.65 -1.35
N GLN A 582 21.30 -8.01 -0.50
CA GLN A 582 21.27 -8.30 0.94
C GLN A 582 20.59 -9.63 1.29
N ASP A 583 19.54 -10.01 0.57
CA ASP A 583 18.89 -11.32 0.71
C ASP A 583 19.82 -12.45 0.21
N TYR A 584 20.59 -12.18 -0.85
CA TYR A 584 21.60 -13.08 -1.36
C TYR A 584 22.78 -13.24 -0.39
N LYS A 585 23.23 -12.15 0.23
CA LYS A 585 24.27 -12.14 1.26
C LYS A 585 23.90 -12.99 2.48
N GLN A 586 22.68 -12.83 3.01
CA GLN A 586 22.18 -13.69 4.10
C GLN A 586 22.18 -15.18 3.71
N PHE A 587 21.93 -15.49 2.43
CA PHE A 587 22.06 -16.86 1.94
C PHE A 587 23.53 -17.34 1.92
N LEU A 588 24.49 -16.53 1.46
CA LEU A 588 25.92 -16.89 1.51
C LEU A 588 26.41 -17.10 2.95
N GLU A 589 26.04 -16.20 3.88
CA GLU A 589 26.33 -16.33 5.31
C GLU A 589 25.79 -17.65 5.90
N SER A 590 24.65 -18.15 5.38
CA SER A 590 24.03 -19.43 5.81
C SER A 590 24.70 -20.70 5.26
N ILE A 591 25.70 -20.57 4.38
CA ILE A 591 26.48 -21.69 3.81
C ILE A 591 28.01 -21.49 3.89
N THR A 592 28.45 -20.43 4.55
CA THR A 592 29.86 -20.14 4.87
C THR A 592 30.27 -20.85 6.15
N ASP A 593 31.56 -21.19 6.29
CA ASP A 593 32.06 -21.85 7.49
C ASP A 593 32.05 -20.94 8.73
N GLY A 594 32.03 -21.54 9.92
CA GLY A 594 32.08 -20.83 11.20
C GLY A 594 30.81 -20.09 11.64
N THR A 595 29.78 -19.93 10.80
CA THR A 595 28.53 -19.25 11.22
C THR A 595 27.60 -20.18 12.02
N PRO A 596 26.89 -19.68 13.07
CA PRO A 596 26.09 -20.55 13.94
C PRO A 596 24.93 -21.24 13.22
N ASN A 597 24.79 -22.56 13.44
CA ASN A 597 23.77 -23.48 12.92
C ASN A 597 23.96 -24.00 11.48
N VAL A 598 25.08 -23.71 10.80
CA VAL A 598 25.40 -24.35 9.51
C VAL A 598 25.62 -25.86 9.70
N LYS A 599 25.10 -26.67 8.77
CA LYS A 599 25.16 -28.14 8.82
C LYS A 599 26.06 -28.78 7.78
N ASP A 600 26.36 -28.06 6.70
CA ASP A 600 27.32 -28.46 5.67
C ASP A 600 27.86 -27.17 5.01
N PRO A 601 28.99 -26.61 5.48
CA PRO A 601 29.56 -25.39 4.92
C PRO A 601 30.16 -25.67 3.54
N LEU A 602 29.74 -24.88 2.56
CA LEU A 602 30.15 -24.98 1.15
C LEU A 602 31.22 -23.94 0.79
N ILE A 603 31.14 -22.76 1.42
CA ILE A 603 32.05 -21.63 1.25
C ILE A 603 33.06 -21.61 2.41
N GLU A 604 34.30 -21.23 2.11
CA GLU A 604 35.34 -20.92 3.10
C GLU A 604 35.26 -19.46 3.56
N ASP A 605 35.28 -18.52 2.60
CA ASP A 605 35.13 -17.07 2.79
C ASP A 605 34.42 -16.46 1.57
N PHE A 606 33.77 -15.30 1.73
CA PHE A 606 33.26 -14.52 0.61
C PHE A 606 33.43 -13.01 0.84
N ARG A 607 33.71 -12.28 -0.23
CA ARG A 607 33.93 -10.82 -0.23
C ARG A 607 32.94 -10.16 -1.16
N GLN A 608 32.44 -9.01 -0.73
CA GLN A 608 31.54 -8.17 -1.53
C GLN A 608 32.29 -6.89 -1.88
N ASN A 609 32.67 -6.75 -3.14
CA ASN A 609 33.41 -5.60 -3.68
C ASN A 609 32.51 -4.65 -4.48
N GLY A 610 31.26 -5.06 -4.76
CA GLY A 610 30.30 -4.33 -5.58
C GLY A 610 29.69 -3.11 -4.89
N ASP A 611 29.08 -2.24 -5.69
CA ASP A 611 28.38 -1.04 -5.24
C ASP A 611 26.86 -1.25 -5.18
N ASP A 612 26.06 -0.19 -5.35
CA ASP A 612 24.61 -0.22 -5.31
C ASP A 612 23.93 -0.55 -6.65
N ALA A 613 24.69 -0.52 -7.75
CA ALA A 613 24.23 -0.88 -9.09
C ALA A 613 24.86 -2.20 -9.60
N ILE A 614 26.16 -2.39 -9.35
CA ILE A 614 26.99 -3.48 -9.90
C ILE A 614 27.23 -4.56 -8.85
N ILE A 615 26.89 -5.81 -9.18
CA ILE A 615 27.22 -6.98 -8.36
C ILE A 615 28.69 -7.35 -8.59
N ASP A 616 29.45 -7.45 -7.50
CA ASP A 616 30.79 -8.03 -7.48
C ASP A 616 30.95 -8.78 -6.14
N ILE A 617 30.81 -10.11 -6.20
CA ILE A 617 30.92 -11.00 -5.05
C ILE A 617 31.92 -12.12 -5.37
N GLU A 618 33.06 -12.10 -4.68
CA GLU A 618 34.14 -13.09 -4.76
C GLU A 618 33.88 -14.18 -3.72
N ILE A 619 33.83 -15.45 -4.13
CA ILE A 619 33.54 -16.61 -3.28
C ILE A 619 34.72 -17.58 -3.34
N LYS A 620 35.30 -17.87 -2.16
CA LYS A 620 36.33 -18.90 -2.00
C LYS A 620 35.68 -20.23 -1.58
N MET A 621 35.79 -21.24 -2.43
CA MET A 621 35.12 -22.54 -2.24
C MET A 621 36.05 -23.56 -1.59
N LYS A 622 35.49 -24.43 -0.74
CA LYS A 622 36.25 -25.54 -0.13
C LYS A 622 36.59 -26.59 -1.17
N ALA A 623 37.89 -26.82 -1.40
CA ALA A 623 38.41 -27.75 -2.42
C ALA A 623 37.71 -29.12 -2.47
N GLU A 624 37.44 -29.74 -1.31
CA GLU A 624 36.74 -31.03 -1.18
C GLU A 624 35.33 -31.06 -1.81
N LYS A 625 34.69 -29.89 -1.96
CA LYS A 625 33.30 -29.75 -2.44
C LYS A 625 33.22 -29.32 -3.91
N ILE A 626 34.31 -28.81 -4.50
CA ILE A 626 34.27 -28.15 -5.83
C ILE A 626 33.83 -29.13 -6.92
N ALA A 627 34.43 -30.31 -6.99
CA ALA A 627 34.05 -31.35 -7.96
C ALA A 627 32.57 -31.75 -7.84
N THR A 628 32.04 -31.85 -6.61
CA THR A 628 30.63 -32.18 -6.34
C THR A 628 29.69 -31.03 -6.77
N ILE A 629 30.09 -29.78 -6.56
CA ILE A 629 29.29 -28.60 -6.93
C ILE A 629 29.27 -28.37 -8.44
N LEU A 630 30.39 -28.63 -9.14
CA LEU A 630 30.44 -28.66 -10.60
C LEU A 630 29.53 -29.77 -11.17
N GLN A 631 29.54 -30.98 -10.59
CA GLN A 631 28.65 -32.08 -10.99
C GLN A 631 27.16 -31.82 -10.69
N GLU A 632 26.81 -31.15 -9.58
CA GLU A 632 25.42 -30.81 -9.25
C GLU A 632 24.91 -29.52 -9.92
N GLY A 633 25.80 -28.76 -10.57
CA GLY A 633 25.53 -27.51 -11.27
C GLY A 633 25.74 -26.26 -10.39
N LEU A 634 26.78 -25.48 -10.72
CA LEU A 634 27.20 -24.27 -10.01
C LEU A 634 26.04 -23.27 -9.78
N PHE A 635 25.36 -22.87 -10.86
CA PHE A 635 24.22 -21.96 -10.82
C PHE A 635 23.09 -22.43 -9.89
N LYS A 636 22.85 -23.75 -9.84
CA LYS A 636 21.78 -24.36 -9.04
C LYS A 636 22.12 -24.37 -7.55
N LYS A 637 23.38 -24.68 -7.19
CA LYS A 637 23.88 -24.63 -5.80
C LYS A 637 23.88 -23.20 -5.26
N PHE A 638 24.44 -22.25 -6.03
CA PHE A 638 24.52 -20.84 -5.65
C PHE A 638 23.22 -20.04 -5.90
N LYS A 639 22.12 -20.70 -6.29
CA LYS A 639 20.82 -20.06 -6.61
C LYS A 639 20.93 -18.92 -7.63
N LEU A 640 21.86 -19.01 -8.58
CA LEU A 640 22.03 -18.08 -9.70
C LEU A 640 21.10 -18.38 -10.88
N THR A 641 20.03 -19.14 -10.66
CA THR A 641 18.91 -19.31 -11.61
C THR A 641 17.58 -18.97 -10.93
N SER A 642 16.72 -18.16 -11.56
CA SER A 642 15.29 -18.02 -11.25
C SER A 642 14.44 -18.34 -12.49
N THR A 643 13.12 -18.31 -12.34
CA THR A 643 12.18 -18.60 -13.42
C THR A 643 11.09 -17.54 -13.50
N ILE A 644 10.82 -17.05 -14.71
CA ILE A 644 9.73 -16.14 -15.06
C ILE A 644 8.64 -16.96 -15.78
N SER A 645 7.37 -16.56 -15.66
CA SER A 645 6.22 -17.25 -16.27
C SER A 645 5.23 -16.23 -16.84
N THR A 646 4.99 -16.24 -18.14
CA THR A 646 4.02 -15.35 -18.82
C THR A 646 2.59 -15.90 -18.79
N SER A 647 2.36 -17.07 -18.21
CA SER A 647 1.06 -17.77 -18.20
C SER A 647 -0.08 -17.12 -17.39
N ASN A 648 0.10 -15.91 -16.85
CA ASN A 648 -0.82 -15.27 -15.89
C ASN A 648 -0.96 -13.75 -16.11
N MET A 649 -1.05 -13.32 -17.36
CA MET A 649 -1.23 -11.92 -17.73
C MET A 649 -2.73 -11.59 -17.71
N HIS A 650 -3.21 -10.98 -16.63
CA HIS A 650 -4.59 -10.49 -16.51
C HIS A 650 -4.59 -8.95 -16.50
N LEU A 651 -5.44 -8.33 -17.32
CA LEU A 651 -5.53 -6.87 -17.44
C LEU A 651 -6.99 -6.46 -17.58
N PHE A 652 -7.29 -5.19 -17.30
CA PHE A 652 -8.55 -4.59 -17.74
C PHE A 652 -8.46 -4.15 -19.21
N ASP A 653 -9.46 -4.52 -20.01
CA ASP A 653 -9.68 -4.00 -21.37
C ASP A 653 -10.07 -2.51 -21.37
N ALA A 654 -10.35 -1.95 -22.55
CA ALA A 654 -10.72 -0.54 -22.70
C ALA A 654 -12.06 -0.22 -22.00
N GLU A 655 -12.97 -1.20 -21.95
CA GLU A 655 -14.29 -1.17 -21.30
C GLU A 655 -14.25 -1.47 -19.79
N GLY A 656 -13.07 -1.76 -19.22
CA GLY A 656 -12.91 -2.01 -17.78
C GLY A 656 -13.35 -3.40 -17.30
N LYS A 657 -13.41 -4.40 -18.17
CA LYS A 657 -13.62 -5.82 -17.83
C LYS A 657 -12.27 -6.55 -17.77
N ILE A 658 -12.18 -7.59 -16.94
CA ILE A 658 -10.92 -8.33 -16.76
C ILE A 658 -10.76 -9.47 -17.77
N LYS A 659 -9.72 -9.35 -18.62
CA LYS A 659 -9.34 -10.31 -19.66
C LYS A 659 -8.03 -11.01 -19.28
N LYS A 660 -7.84 -12.24 -19.76
CA LYS A 660 -6.55 -12.96 -19.71
C LYS A 660 -5.93 -12.95 -21.10
N PHE A 661 -4.64 -12.70 -21.16
CA PHE A 661 -3.79 -12.77 -22.34
C PHE A 661 -2.85 -13.97 -22.21
N GLU A 662 -2.61 -14.70 -23.29
CA GLU A 662 -1.70 -15.85 -23.32
C GLU A 662 -0.29 -15.45 -23.76
N THR A 663 -0.16 -14.43 -24.62
CA THR A 663 1.12 -13.93 -25.14
C THR A 663 1.18 -12.39 -25.07
N PRO A 664 2.38 -11.76 -25.03
CA PRO A 664 2.50 -10.31 -25.03
C PRO A 664 2.08 -9.67 -26.36
N GLU A 665 2.16 -10.41 -27.47
CA GLU A 665 1.71 -9.96 -28.79
C GLU A 665 0.20 -9.70 -28.78
N GLN A 666 -0.61 -10.55 -28.13
CA GLN A 666 -2.06 -10.34 -27.98
C GLN A 666 -2.43 -9.02 -27.27
N ILE A 667 -1.56 -8.54 -26.37
CA ILE A 667 -1.75 -7.23 -25.70
C ILE A 667 -1.48 -6.10 -26.70
N LEU A 668 -0.51 -6.27 -27.60
CA LEU A 668 -0.20 -5.32 -28.67
C LEU A 668 -1.27 -5.32 -29.78
N GLU A 669 -1.82 -6.48 -30.15
CA GLU A 669 -2.92 -6.64 -31.12
C GLU A 669 -4.19 -5.88 -30.70
N GLU A 670 -4.52 -5.87 -29.41
CA GLU A 670 -5.69 -5.17 -28.88
C GLU A 670 -5.42 -3.67 -28.65
N PHE A 671 -4.18 -3.32 -28.30
CA PHE A 671 -3.74 -1.93 -28.15
C PHE A 671 -3.64 -1.17 -29.49
N TYR A 672 -3.13 -1.82 -30.53
CA TYR A 672 -2.86 -1.21 -31.84
C TYR A 672 -4.08 -0.49 -32.48
N PRO A 673 -5.25 -1.15 -32.67
CA PRO A 673 -6.40 -0.50 -33.30
C PRO A 673 -6.97 0.63 -32.45
N LEU A 674 -6.97 0.48 -31.12
CA LEU A 674 -7.39 1.54 -30.20
C LEU A 674 -6.48 2.78 -30.31
N ARG A 675 -5.16 2.59 -30.34
CA ARG A 675 -4.23 3.72 -30.50
C ARG A 675 -4.36 4.37 -31.87
N LEU A 676 -4.58 3.61 -32.93
CA LEU A 676 -4.80 4.14 -34.29
C LEU A 676 -6.09 4.99 -34.38
N GLU A 677 -7.19 4.54 -33.74
CA GLU A 677 -8.43 5.32 -33.62
C GLU A 677 -8.21 6.64 -32.87
N TYR A 678 -7.36 6.63 -31.83
CA TYR A 678 -6.98 7.86 -31.12
C TYR A 678 -6.08 8.78 -31.94
N TYR A 679 -5.20 8.29 -32.82
CA TYR A 679 -4.52 9.14 -33.81
C TYR A 679 -5.49 9.78 -34.81
N GLU A 680 -6.57 9.09 -35.22
CA GLU A 680 -7.63 9.73 -35.99
C GLU A 680 -8.35 10.83 -35.20
N LYS A 681 -8.76 10.56 -33.95
CA LYS A 681 -9.37 11.56 -33.06
C LYS A 681 -8.46 12.78 -32.87
N ARG A 682 -7.16 12.54 -32.65
CA ARG A 682 -6.11 13.57 -32.51
C ARG A 682 -5.95 14.40 -33.78
N LYS A 683 -5.80 13.77 -34.96
CA LYS A 683 -5.72 14.51 -36.23
C LYS A 683 -6.97 15.36 -36.46
N LYS A 684 -8.16 14.81 -36.23
CA LYS A 684 -9.45 15.54 -36.35
C LYS A 684 -9.52 16.73 -35.38
N TYR A 685 -9.07 16.56 -34.14
CA TYR A 685 -9.02 17.62 -33.12
C TYR A 685 -8.03 18.75 -33.49
N ILE A 686 -6.80 18.42 -33.87
CA ILE A 686 -5.78 19.42 -34.22
C ILE A 686 -6.21 20.19 -35.48
N LEU A 687 -6.75 19.51 -36.51
CA LEU A 687 -7.30 20.18 -37.70
C LEU A 687 -8.43 21.14 -37.35
N ALA A 688 -9.38 20.74 -36.49
CA ALA A 688 -10.46 21.62 -36.05
C ALA A 688 -9.96 22.82 -35.23
N ASN A 689 -8.93 22.63 -34.41
CA ASN A 689 -8.30 23.72 -33.65
C ASN A 689 -7.53 24.69 -34.57
N LEU A 690 -6.81 24.19 -35.58
CA LEU A 690 -6.17 25.01 -36.61
C LEU A 690 -7.18 25.79 -37.44
N GLN A 691 -8.29 25.17 -37.87
CA GLN A 691 -9.39 25.88 -38.55
C GLN A 691 -9.97 27.00 -37.68
N ARG A 692 -10.21 26.75 -36.39
CA ARG A 692 -10.66 27.77 -35.42
C ARG A 692 -9.63 28.89 -35.29
N LEU A 693 -8.34 28.57 -35.20
CA LEU A 693 -7.26 29.54 -35.05
C LEU A 693 -7.10 30.41 -36.31
N LEU A 694 -7.17 29.82 -37.51
CA LEU A 694 -7.16 30.54 -38.78
C LEU A 694 -8.35 31.49 -38.90
N LEU A 695 -9.55 31.06 -38.48
CA LEU A 695 -10.73 31.91 -38.44
C LEU A 695 -10.60 33.04 -37.39
N ILE A 696 -9.88 32.82 -36.28
CA ILE A 696 -9.55 33.87 -35.31
C ILE A 696 -8.55 34.88 -35.92
N LEU A 697 -7.50 34.42 -36.61
CA LEU A 697 -6.52 35.28 -37.27
C LEU A 697 -7.15 36.11 -38.39
N ASP A 698 -7.99 35.51 -39.23
CA ASP A 698 -8.72 36.20 -40.29
C ASP A 698 -9.63 37.31 -39.74
N ASN A 699 -10.44 36.98 -38.72
CA ASN A 699 -11.28 37.97 -38.04
C ASN A 699 -10.44 39.08 -37.36
N LYS A 700 -9.27 38.77 -36.78
CA LYS A 700 -8.35 39.78 -36.23
C LYS A 700 -7.78 40.71 -37.31
N VAL A 701 -7.28 40.15 -38.42
CA VAL A 701 -6.76 40.92 -39.57
C VAL A 701 -7.85 41.84 -40.13
N ARG A 702 -9.05 41.30 -40.38
CA ARG A 702 -10.22 42.08 -40.86
C ARG A 702 -10.63 43.17 -39.88
N PHE A 703 -10.57 42.92 -38.58
CA PHE A 703 -10.91 43.91 -37.55
C PHE A 703 -9.88 45.04 -37.49
N ILE A 704 -8.58 44.72 -37.44
CA ILE A 704 -7.51 45.72 -37.36
C ILE A 704 -7.47 46.57 -38.64
N LEU A 705 -7.58 45.96 -39.83
CA LEU A 705 -7.70 46.69 -41.09
C LEU A 705 -8.92 47.62 -41.09
N GLY A 706 -10.08 47.13 -40.66
CA GLY A 706 -11.29 47.96 -40.55
C GLY A 706 -11.13 49.14 -39.59
N VAL A 707 -10.38 48.99 -38.49
CA VAL A 707 -10.08 50.10 -37.57
C VAL A 707 -9.06 51.08 -38.17
N VAL A 708 -7.99 50.59 -38.81
CA VAL A 708 -6.96 51.43 -39.45
C VAL A 708 -7.51 52.21 -40.65
N ASN A 709 -8.41 51.62 -41.43
CA ASN A 709 -9.11 52.28 -42.53
C ASN A 709 -10.21 53.26 -42.08
N GLY A 710 -10.56 53.29 -40.78
CA GLY A 710 -11.66 54.08 -40.24
C GLY A 710 -13.07 53.51 -40.52
N GLU A 711 -13.16 52.30 -41.07
CA GLU A 711 -14.41 51.59 -41.34
C GLU A 711 -15.11 51.11 -40.06
N ILE A 712 -14.34 50.79 -39.01
CA ILE A 712 -14.80 50.36 -37.68
C ILE A 712 -14.32 51.40 -36.66
N ILE A 713 -15.25 52.20 -36.13
CA ILE A 713 -14.94 53.20 -35.10
C ILE A 713 -15.24 52.59 -33.73
N VAL A 714 -14.20 52.23 -32.97
CA VAL A 714 -14.33 51.68 -31.60
C VAL A 714 -14.43 52.78 -30.54
N SER A 715 -13.86 53.96 -30.81
CA SER A 715 -13.84 55.09 -29.89
C SER A 715 -15.22 55.72 -29.66
N ASN A 716 -15.57 55.96 -28.39
CA ASN A 716 -16.76 56.71 -27.96
C ASN A 716 -18.11 56.14 -28.45
N ARG A 717 -18.19 54.80 -28.63
CA ARG A 717 -19.40 54.06 -29.04
C ARG A 717 -19.90 53.18 -27.90
N LYS A 718 -21.20 52.87 -27.86
CA LYS A 718 -21.74 51.95 -26.84
C LYS A 718 -21.38 50.50 -27.20
N LYS A 719 -21.14 49.69 -26.17
CA LYS A 719 -20.83 48.26 -26.31
C LYS A 719 -21.88 47.48 -27.12
N ALA A 720 -23.17 47.77 -26.92
CA ALA A 720 -24.27 47.15 -27.66
C ALA A 720 -24.21 47.46 -29.17
N ASP A 721 -24.08 48.74 -29.52
CA ASP A 721 -24.02 49.22 -30.90
C ASP A 721 -22.83 48.60 -31.66
N LEU A 722 -21.69 48.44 -30.98
CA LEU A 722 -20.48 47.82 -31.52
C LEU A 722 -20.65 46.30 -31.76
N LEU A 723 -21.33 45.57 -30.85
CA LEU A 723 -21.65 44.15 -31.05
C LEU A 723 -22.59 43.95 -32.24
N LEU A 724 -23.58 44.83 -32.41
CA LEU A 724 -24.48 44.82 -33.56
C LEU A 724 -23.71 45.04 -34.87
N GLU A 725 -22.77 46.00 -34.88
CA GLU A 725 -21.92 46.30 -36.04
C GLU A 725 -21.01 45.12 -36.41
N LEU A 726 -20.39 44.45 -35.43
CA LEU A 726 -19.56 43.26 -35.67
C LEU A 726 -20.38 42.08 -36.22
N LYS A 727 -21.58 41.86 -35.68
CA LYS A 727 -22.53 40.85 -36.17
C LYS A 727 -22.97 41.15 -37.61
N GLN A 728 -23.28 42.41 -37.93
CA GLN A 728 -23.65 42.86 -39.28
C GLN A 728 -22.49 42.75 -40.29
N LYS A 729 -21.24 43.01 -39.87
CA LYS A 729 -20.03 42.85 -40.69
C LYS A 729 -19.55 41.39 -40.82
N GLY A 730 -20.30 40.43 -40.28
CA GLY A 730 -20.01 39.01 -40.43
C GLY A 730 -18.72 38.57 -39.74
N PHE A 731 -18.38 39.17 -38.60
CA PHE A 731 -17.34 38.64 -37.72
C PHE A 731 -17.87 37.42 -36.97
N THR A 732 -17.09 36.35 -36.86
CA THR A 732 -17.57 35.13 -36.21
C THR A 732 -17.60 35.31 -34.69
N PRO A 733 -18.73 35.04 -34.00
CA PRO A 733 -18.73 34.94 -32.54
C PRO A 733 -17.89 33.72 -32.12
N MET A 734 -16.88 33.96 -31.28
CA MET A 734 -16.02 32.95 -30.68
C MET A 734 -16.30 32.95 -29.17
N PRO A 735 -17.38 32.29 -28.71
CA PRO A 735 -17.64 32.16 -27.29
C PRO A 735 -16.39 31.63 -26.57
N LYS A 736 -16.02 32.30 -25.48
CA LYS A 736 -15.27 31.66 -24.41
C LYS A 736 -16.11 30.46 -23.97
N LYS A 737 -15.59 29.24 -24.16
CA LYS A 737 -16.19 28.03 -23.57
C LYS A 737 -16.40 28.33 -22.07
N GLY A 738 -17.64 28.24 -21.61
CA GLY A 738 -17.99 28.69 -20.27
C GLY A 738 -17.26 27.88 -19.20
N LYS A 739 -17.07 28.46 -18.01
CA LYS A 739 -16.72 27.71 -16.79
C LYS A 739 -17.94 26.89 -16.32
N SER A 740 -18.48 26.05 -17.20
CA SER A 740 -19.69 25.26 -17.05
C SER A 740 -19.40 23.81 -17.45
N ALA A 741 -18.88 23.04 -16.49
CA ALA A 741 -18.72 21.59 -16.54
C ALA A 741 -17.86 21.00 -17.70
N GLU A 742 -16.88 21.74 -18.24
CA GLU A 742 -15.75 21.08 -18.91
C GLU A 742 -14.80 20.49 -17.84
N PRO A 743 -14.28 19.26 -18.00
CA PRO A 743 -13.30 18.69 -17.08
C PRO A 743 -12.01 19.53 -17.05
N GLN A 744 -11.32 19.52 -15.90
CA GLN A 744 -10.03 20.19 -15.72
C GLN A 744 -8.91 19.35 -16.35
N VAL A 745 -8.93 19.27 -17.69
CA VAL A 745 -7.94 18.58 -18.50
C VAL A 745 -6.53 19.05 -18.13
N ALA A 746 -5.63 18.10 -17.90
CA ALA A 746 -4.24 18.37 -17.57
C ALA A 746 -3.55 19.27 -18.62
N GLY A 747 -2.55 20.04 -18.20
CA GLY A 747 -1.77 20.92 -19.09
C GLY A 747 -2.47 22.19 -19.61
N ALA A 748 -3.77 22.40 -19.33
CA ALA A 748 -4.42 23.68 -19.63
C ALA A 748 -3.67 24.85 -18.96
N ASN A 749 -3.43 25.94 -19.69
CA ASN A 749 -2.66 27.09 -19.17
C ASN A 749 -3.45 27.82 -18.08
N ASP A 750 -2.89 27.86 -16.88
CA ASP A 750 -3.42 28.57 -15.72
C ASP A 750 -2.47 29.70 -15.29
N ASP A 751 -1.76 30.29 -16.26
CA ASP A 751 -0.78 31.38 -16.09
C ASP A 751 -1.46 32.74 -15.72
N ASN A 752 -2.49 32.70 -14.87
CA ASN A 752 -3.33 33.84 -14.51
C ASN A 752 -4.10 33.66 -13.17
N SER A 753 -3.85 32.60 -12.38
CA SER A 753 -4.70 32.22 -11.23
C SER A 753 -4.15 32.53 -9.83
N GLU A 754 -2.88 32.94 -9.67
CA GLU A 754 -2.25 33.13 -8.33
C GLU A 754 -2.08 34.61 -7.86
N GLU A 755 -2.65 35.61 -8.56
CA GLU A 755 -2.54 37.05 -8.15
C GLU A 755 -3.88 37.81 -7.96
N ASN A 756 -5.05 37.17 -8.03
CA ASN A 756 -6.35 37.87 -7.92
C ASN A 756 -7.42 37.14 -7.07
N GLU A 757 -7.18 36.97 -5.76
CA GLU A 757 -8.25 36.55 -4.81
C GLU A 757 -8.84 37.71 -3.97
N ASP A 758 -8.24 38.91 -3.98
CA ASP A 758 -8.60 40.05 -3.12
C ASP A 758 -9.41 41.18 -3.83
N ALA A 759 -10.14 40.87 -4.93
CA ALA A 759 -10.68 41.90 -5.84
C ALA A 759 -12.11 41.71 -6.42
N GLU A 760 -13.00 40.90 -5.82
CA GLU A 760 -14.42 40.79 -6.27
C GLU A 760 -15.46 41.31 -5.24
N GLN A 761 -15.55 42.63 -5.09
CA GLN A 761 -16.74 43.32 -4.53
C GLN A 761 -17.17 44.56 -5.35
N GLU A 762 -17.16 44.49 -6.69
CA GLU A 762 -17.76 45.54 -7.53
C GLU A 762 -18.93 45.05 -8.39
N THR A 763 -20.14 45.47 -7.98
CA THR A 763 -21.35 45.68 -8.81
C THR A 763 -21.74 44.63 -9.86
N VAL A 764 -22.81 43.88 -9.56
CA VAL A 764 -23.50 42.98 -10.52
C VAL A 764 -24.09 43.77 -11.69
N SER A 765 -23.29 43.97 -12.73
CA SER A 765 -23.70 44.53 -14.02
C SER A 765 -24.29 43.43 -14.89
N ARG A 766 -25.56 43.55 -15.28
CA ARG A 766 -26.20 42.60 -16.21
C ARG A 766 -25.36 42.45 -17.50
N PRO A 767 -25.10 41.23 -18.00
CA PRO A 767 -24.44 41.05 -19.27
C PRO A 767 -25.30 41.68 -20.38
N VAL A 768 -24.67 42.49 -21.23
CA VAL A 768 -25.34 43.13 -22.37
C VAL A 768 -25.48 42.09 -23.49
N SER A 769 -26.58 41.36 -23.46
CA SER A 769 -26.99 40.41 -24.49
C SER A 769 -27.93 41.09 -25.50
N VAL A 770 -27.61 40.98 -26.79
CA VAL A 770 -28.42 41.53 -27.88
C VAL A 770 -28.53 40.45 -28.96
N GLU A 771 -29.76 40.06 -29.32
CA GLU A 771 -30.06 39.09 -30.38
C GLU A 771 -29.18 37.81 -30.37
N GLY A 772 -29.05 37.16 -29.21
CA GLY A 772 -28.31 35.89 -29.06
C GLY A 772 -26.78 36.00 -29.04
N ALA A 773 -26.21 37.21 -29.16
CA ALA A 773 -24.78 37.46 -28.98
C ALA A 773 -24.50 38.09 -27.61
N THR A 774 -23.38 37.70 -26.99
CA THR A 774 -22.85 38.26 -25.75
C THR A 774 -21.54 39.01 -25.99
N TRP A 775 -21.16 39.89 -25.07
CA TRP A 775 -19.88 40.59 -25.13
C TRP A 775 -18.66 39.64 -25.11
N GLY A 776 -18.77 38.49 -24.43
CA GLY A 776 -17.69 37.51 -24.32
C GLY A 776 -17.36 36.82 -25.65
N ASP A 777 -18.29 36.81 -26.61
CA ASP A 777 -18.12 36.12 -27.89
C ASP A 777 -17.25 36.89 -28.89
N TYR A 778 -17.09 38.21 -28.68
CA TYR A 778 -16.25 39.08 -29.51
C TYR A 778 -15.03 39.62 -28.75
N GLU A 779 -14.81 39.14 -27.54
CA GLU A 779 -13.73 39.62 -26.67
C GLU A 779 -12.34 39.42 -27.31
N TYR A 780 -12.16 38.39 -28.15
CA TYR A 780 -10.91 38.11 -28.88
C TYR A 780 -10.51 39.18 -29.92
N LEU A 781 -11.43 40.08 -30.28
CA LEU A 781 -11.21 41.29 -31.07
C LEU A 781 -11.14 42.54 -30.18
N LEU A 782 -12.02 42.60 -29.17
CA LEU A 782 -12.25 43.79 -28.34
C LEU A 782 -11.29 43.94 -27.15
N SER A 783 -10.48 42.92 -26.87
CA SER A 783 -9.36 42.94 -25.90
C SER A 783 -7.98 43.13 -26.55
N LEU A 784 -7.92 43.33 -27.87
CA LEU A 784 -6.66 43.59 -28.57
C LEU A 784 -5.99 44.87 -28.02
N PRO A 785 -4.73 44.83 -27.58
CA PRO A 785 -4.03 46.00 -27.08
C PRO A 785 -3.95 47.11 -28.14
N ILE A 786 -4.08 48.37 -27.75
CA ILE A 786 -4.06 49.51 -28.69
C ILE A 786 -2.79 49.54 -29.56
N GLY A 787 -1.65 49.08 -29.02
CA GLY A 787 -0.39 48.94 -29.75
C GLY A 787 -0.40 47.91 -30.89
N THR A 788 -1.41 47.03 -30.99
CA THR A 788 -1.58 46.11 -32.14
C THR A 788 -2.41 46.71 -33.27
N LEU A 789 -2.89 47.95 -33.15
CA LEU A 789 -3.64 48.66 -34.19
C LEU A 789 -2.70 49.35 -35.19
N THR A 790 -1.72 48.60 -35.72
CA THR A 790 -0.70 49.09 -36.66
C THR A 790 -0.60 48.19 -37.90
N LEU A 791 -0.19 48.76 -39.03
CA LEU A 791 0.03 47.99 -40.27
C LEU A 791 1.12 46.91 -40.11
N GLU A 792 2.13 47.17 -39.28
CA GLU A 792 3.17 46.18 -38.91
C GLU A 792 2.55 44.98 -38.17
N SER A 793 1.58 45.23 -37.29
CA SER A 793 0.84 44.16 -36.59
C SER A 793 -0.07 43.37 -37.53
N VAL A 794 -0.67 44.03 -38.53
CA VAL A 794 -1.43 43.35 -39.59
C VAL A 794 -0.51 42.44 -40.41
N GLN A 795 0.66 42.92 -40.84
CA GLN A 795 1.61 42.09 -41.59
C GLN A 795 2.03 40.87 -40.76
N LYS A 796 2.41 41.06 -39.49
CA LYS A 796 2.77 39.96 -38.59
C LYS A 796 1.65 38.91 -38.44
N LEU A 797 0.38 39.35 -38.37
CA LEU A 797 -0.78 38.44 -38.29
C LEU A 797 -1.08 37.75 -39.63
N LEU A 798 -0.77 38.38 -40.77
CA LEU A 798 -0.83 37.76 -42.09
C LEU A 798 0.28 36.70 -42.26
N ASP A 799 1.49 36.98 -41.78
CA ASP A 799 2.60 36.02 -41.76
C ASP A 799 2.24 34.81 -40.88
N GLU A 800 1.75 35.05 -39.65
CA GLU A 800 1.28 34.01 -38.72
C GLU A 800 0.12 33.19 -39.31
N LYS A 801 -0.84 33.84 -40.00
CA LYS A 801 -1.92 33.15 -40.73
C LYS A 801 -1.36 32.27 -41.84
N THR A 802 -0.45 32.80 -42.64
CA THR A 802 0.16 32.09 -43.79
C THR A 802 0.95 30.86 -43.35
N ASP A 803 1.66 30.93 -42.21
CA ASP A 803 2.36 29.77 -41.65
C ASP A 803 1.40 28.74 -41.04
N LYS A 804 0.29 29.18 -40.43
CA LYS A 804 -0.76 28.28 -39.93
C LYS A 804 -1.60 27.65 -41.04
N GLU A 805 -1.73 28.30 -42.20
CA GLU A 805 -2.34 27.70 -43.40
C GLU A 805 -1.46 26.57 -43.95
N LYS A 806 -0.13 26.76 -44.05
CA LYS A 806 0.82 25.69 -44.41
C LYS A 806 0.76 24.51 -43.43
N GLU A 807 0.75 24.78 -42.12
CA GLU A 807 0.66 23.76 -41.07
C GLU A 807 -0.63 22.93 -41.21
N PHE A 808 -1.75 23.60 -41.50
CA PHE A 808 -3.03 22.95 -41.75
C PHE A 808 -3.04 22.10 -43.03
N GLU A 809 -2.49 22.59 -44.14
CA GLU A 809 -2.36 21.83 -45.39
C GLU A 809 -1.47 20.58 -45.22
N ILE A 810 -0.30 20.74 -44.59
CA ILE A 810 0.63 19.64 -44.30
C ILE A 810 -0.04 18.58 -43.41
N LEU A 811 -0.71 19.00 -42.33
CA LEU A 811 -1.40 18.06 -41.44
C LEU A 811 -2.59 17.37 -42.14
N MET A 812 -3.30 18.08 -43.03
CA MET A 812 -4.39 17.49 -43.82
C MET A 812 -3.85 16.38 -44.73
N GLY A 813 -2.75 16.61 -45.44
CA GLY A 813 -2.11 15.63 -46.33
C GLY A 813 -1.38 14.49 -45.61
N THR A 814 -0.92 14.68 -44.37
CA THR A 814 -0.16 13.66 -43.62
C THR A 814 -1.08 12.52 -43.14
N PRO A 815 -0.85 11.24 -43.49
CA PRO A 815 -1.65 10.12 -43.00
C PRO A 815 -1.43 9.88 -41.50
N THR A 816 -2.43 9.33 -40.80
CA THR A 816 -2.38 9.10 -39.34
C THR A 816 -1.27 8.13 -38.93
N THR A 817 -0.96 7.14 -39.76
CA THR A 817 0.18 6.24 -39.57
C THR A 817 1.53 7.00 -39.56
N SER A 818 1.69 8.02 -40.41
CA SER A 818 2.89 8.86 -40.44
C SER A 818 3.01 9.79 -39.23
N LEU A 819 1.90 10.22 -38.64
CA LEU A 819 1.91 10.93 -37.35
C LEU A 819 2.42 10.01 -36.24
N TRP A 820 1.97 8.76 -36.18
CA TRP A 820 2.46 7.78 -35.20
C TRP A 820 3.93 7.44 -35.42
N LEU A 821 4.38 7.20 -36.67
CA LEU A 821 5.79 6.96 -36.97
C LEU A 821 6.68 8.10 -36.49
N LYS A 822 6.30 9.36 -36.73
CA LYS A 822 7.04 10.53 -36.24
C LYS A 822 7.17 10.56 -34.72
N ASP A 823 6.10 10.27 -33.98
CA ASP A 823 6.11 10.24 -32.52
C ASP A 823 6.97 9.06 -31.97
N LEU A 824 7.01 7.92 -32.68
CA LEU A 824 7.89 6.79 -32.37
C LEU A 824 9.36 7.12 -32.63
N ASP A 825 9.67 7.84 -33.71
CA ASP A 825 11.03 8.27 -34.05
C ASP A 825 11.55 9.30 -33.03
N GLU A 826 10.68 10.21 -32.53
CA GLU A 826 11.03 11.11 -31.43
C GLU A 826 11.24 10.36 -30.11
N LEU A 827 10.42 9.36 -29.80
CA LEU A 827 10.63 8.49 -28.64
C LEU A 827 11.96 7.74 -28.70
N GLU A 828 12.27 7.11 -29.84
CA GLU A 828 13.49 6.33 -30.01
C GLU A 828 14.74 7.20 -29.86
N LYS A 829 14.75 8.39 -30.49
CA LYS A 829 15.79 9.40 -30.27
C LYS A 829 15.92 9.82 -28.80
N LYS A 830 14.80 9.91 -28.07
CA LYS A 830 14.81 10.25 -26.63
C LYS A 830 15.27 9.12 -25.73
N LEU A 831 15.13 7.86 -26.17
CA LEU A 831 15.77 6.71 -25.53
C LEU A 831 17.29 6.73 -25.77
N ASP A 832 17.75 7.00 -27.01
CA ASP A 832 19.18 7.17 -27.32
C ASP A 832 19.83 8.27 -26.45
N GLU A 833 19.11 9.38 -26.24
CA GLU A 833 19.53 10.48 -25.35
C GLU A 833 19.58 10.11 -23.85
N LEU A 834 18.90 9.06 -23.40
CA LEU A 834 19.00 8.53 -22.03
C LEU A 834 20.12 7.49 -21.93
N ASP A 835 20.09 6.48 -22.82
CA ASP A 835 21.09 5.40 -22.87
C ASP A 835 22.52 5.96 -22.96
N SER A 836 22.71 7.06 -23.72
CA SER A 836 24.00 7.76 -23.82
C SER A 836 24.45 8.42 -22.51
N LYS A 837 23.52 9.02 -21.74
CA LYS A 837 23.84 9.70 -20.47
C LYS A 837 24.17 8.68 -19.38
N GLU A 838 23.43 7.58 -19.33
CA GLU A 838 23.65 6.49 -18.39
C GLU A 838 24.97 5.77 -18.69
N ALA A 839 25.28 5.51 -19.97
CA ALA A 839 26.59 5.00 -20.39
C ALA A 839 27.76 5.95 -20.04
N GLU A 840 27.54 7.28 -20.09
CA GLU A 840 28.50 8.27 -19.59
C GLU A 840 28.69 8.20 -18.08
N GLU A 841 27.62 8.03 -17.29
CA GLU A 841 27.71 7.86 -15.85
C GLU A 841 28.44 6.58 -15.46
N ASP A 842 28.14 5.44 -16.09
CA ASP A 842 28.83 4.17 -15.85
C ASP A 842 30.33 4.26 -16.19
N ARG A 843 30.69 4.97 -17.26
CA ARG A 843 32.09 5.31 -17.58
C ARG A 843 32.73 6.18 -16.50
N LYS A 844 32.01 7.17 -15.97
CA LYS A 844 32.50 8.02 -14.86
C LYS A 844 32.69 7.20 -13.58
N ARG A 845 31.71 6.37 -13.18
CA ARG A 845 31.75 5.47 -12.00
C ARG A 845 32.93 4.48 -12.08
N SER A 846 33.06 3.74 -13.17
CA SER A 846 34.15 2.77 -13.39
C SER A 846 35.55 3.42 -13.45
N SER A 847 35.66 4.65 -13.98
CA SER A 847 36.92 5.42 -13.95
C SER A 847 37.36 5.85 -12.54
N GLN A 848 36.43 5.93 -11.58
CA GLN A 848 36.75 6.22 -10.18
C GLN A 848 37.09 4.95 -9.39
N ALA A 849 36.42 3.84 -9.66
CA ALA A 849 36.73 2.53 -9.05
C ALA A 849 38.17 2.08 -9.39
N SER A 850 38.54 2.13 -10.67
CA SER A 850 39.90 1.78 -11.13
C SER A 850 41.00 2.68 -10.52
N LYS A 851 40.73 3.97 -10.33
CA LYS A 851 41.65 4.89 -9.61
C LYS A 851 41.83 4.54 -8.13
N LYS A 852 40.80 4.00 -7.46
CA LYS A 852 40.92 3.50 -6.08
C LYS A 852 41.76 2.22 -6.00
N ALA A 853 41.57 1.28 -6.92
CA ALA A 853 42.33 0.02 -6.97
C ALA A 853 43.85 0.26 -7.09
N ASN A 854 44.27 1.12 -8.02
CA ASN A 854 45.69 1.47 -8.20
C ASN A 854 46.30 2.26 -7.02
N GLY A 855 45.48 2.77 -6.09
CA GLY A 855 45.96 3.46 -4.88
C GLY A 855 46.55 2.53 -3.80
N PHE A 856 46.35 1.21 -3.91
CA PHE A 856 46.78 0.23 -2.90
C PHE A 856 48.09 -0.52 -3.22
N ALA A 857 48.79 -0.15 -4.30
CA ALA A 857 50.13 -0.67 -4.58
C ALA A 857 51.15 -0.21 -3.51
N THR A 858 51.90 -1.15 -2.93
CA THR A 858 52.72 -0.92 -1.74
C THR A 858 54.04 -0.20 -2.01
N LYS A 859 54.42 0.74 -1.12
CA LYS A 859 55.76 1.36 -1.14
C LYS A 859 56.82 0.35 -0.64
N PRO A 860 57.96 0.18 -1.33
CA PRO A 860 59.05 -0.66 -0.85
C PRO A 860 59.74 -0.08 0.39
N ALA A 861 60.35 -0.96 1.20
CA ALA A 861 60.84 -0.63 2.54
C ALA A 861 62.13 0.21 2.58
N LYS A 862 62.26 1.03 3.65
CA LYS A 862 63.48 1.83 3.94
C LYS A 862 64.59 0.98 4.56
N LYS A 863 65.84 1.26 4.20
CA LYS A 863 67.04 0.86 4.96
C LYS A 863 67.41 1.91 6.04
N PRO A 864 68.15 1.52 7.10
CA PRO A 864 68.45 2.41 8.25
C PRO A 864 69.54 3.47 7.95
N PRO A 865 69.66 4.53 8.80
CA PRO A 865 70.42 5.74 8.47
C PRO A 865 71.87 5.76 8.97
N GLN A 866 72.70 6.61 8.34
CA GLN A 866 73.89 7.21 8.96
C GLN A 866 73.93 8.74 8.73
N PRO A 867 74.55 9.54 9.61
CA PRO A 867 74.50 11.01 9.55
C PRO A 867 75.82 11.66 9.11
N ARG A 868 75.73 12.79 8.37
CA ARG A 868 76.37 14.09 8.73
C ARG A 868 76.01 15.21 7.74
N LYS A 869 76.21 16.45 8.18
CA LYS A 869 76.03 17.69 7.41
C LYS A 869 77.25 17.93 6.50
N ASN A 870 77.07 18.60 5.34
CA ASN A 870 77.61 19.95 5.13
C ASN A 870 77.26 20.60 3.77
N THR A 871 77.00 21.92 3.84
CA THR A 871 77.27 23.00 2.87
C THR A 871 76.90 22.92 1.37
N LYS A 872 76.25 24.02 0.93
CA LYS A 872 76.28 24.71 -0.40
C LYS A 872 77.52 24.37 -1.28
N LYS A 873 77.48 24.42 -2.62
CA LYS A 873 77.08 25.60 -3.45
C LYS A 873 77.03 25.31 -4.97
N SER A 874 76.25 26.12 -5.72
CA SER A 874 76.41 26.56 -7.13
C SER A 874 76.40 25.60 -8.35
N LYS A 875 75.61 26.04 -9.35
CA LYS A 875 75.46 25.60 -10.76
C LYS A 875 76.75 25.44 -11.59
N SER A 876 76.69 24.61 -12.63
CA SER A 876 77.33 24.75 -13.97
C SER A 876 76.48 23.92 -14.95
N VAL A 877 75.87 24.46 -16.02
CA VAL A 877 76.39 24.74 -17.39
C VAL A 877 76.24 23.52 -18.34
N GLU A 878 75.98 23.84 -19.62
CA GLU A 878 75.73 23.00 -20.82
C GLU A 878 77.07 22.41 -21.36
N PRO A 879 77.26 21.88 -22.61
CA PRO A 879 76.32 21.73 -23.76
C PRO A 879 76.46 20.44 -24.61
N GLU A 880 75.79 20.42 -25.77
CA GLU A 880 76.21 19.80 -27.07
C GLU A 880 76.40 18.26 -27.20
N ASN A 881 76.18 17.62 -28.36
CA ASN A 881 75.38 17.96 -29.57
C ASN A 881 75.11 16.68 -30.43
N ASP A 882 74.41 16.88 -31.56
CA ASP A 882 74.75 16.40 -32.91
C ASP A 882 73.79 15.42 -33.64
N ASN A 883 73.16 15.96 -34.71
CA ASN A 883 72.63 15.32 -35.93
C ASN A 883 71.46 14.29 -35.86
N SER A 884 70.53 14.21 -36.84
CA SER A 884 70.40 14.87 -38.17
C SER A 884 68.93 15.17 -38.53
N ALA A 885 68.67 15.97 -39.58
CA ALA A 885 67.35 16.55 -39.90
C ALA A 885 66.97 16.50 -41.40
N MET A 886 65.69 16.76 -41.70
CA MET A 886 65.10 17.32 -42.95
C MET A 886 63.61 17.60 -42.65
N GLU A 887 63.12 18.84 -42.46
CA GLU A 887 62.96 19.99 -43.37
C GLU A 887 61.80 19.88 -44.38
N ILE A 888 60.81 20.79 -44.24
CA ILE A 888 60.35 21.75 -45.27
C ILE A 888 59.39 22.78 -44.59
N GLU A 889 59.40 24.01 -45.07
CA GLU A 889 58.75 25.19 -44.48
C GLU A 889 57.28 25.39 -44.93
N ASN A 890 56.51 26.23 -44.22
CA ASN A 890 56.04 27.54 -44.73
C ASN A 890 55.20 28.32 -43.68
N ASP A 891 55.34 29.65 -43.67
CA ASP A 891 54.66 30.60 -42.77
C ASP A 891 53.31 31.12 -43.33
N VAL A 892 52.56 31.87 -42.51
CA VAL A 892 52.16 33.29 -42.76
C VAL A 892 51.31 33.84 -41.59
N GLU A 893 51.79 34.88 -40.90
CA GLU A 893 50.96 35.80 -40.09
C GLU A 893 50.39 36.94 -40.96
N VAL A 894 49.37 37.69 -40.48
CA VAL A 894 49.42 39.17 -40.56
C VAL A 894 48.41 39.94 -39.66
N ALA A 895 48.97 40.86 -38.87
CA ALA A 895 48.47 42.17 -38.38
C ALA A 895 47.19 42.37 -37.54
N LYS A 896 47.31 43.33 -36.61
CA LYS A 896 46.27 44.13 -35.94
C LYS A 896 46.45 45.63 -36.27
N PRO A 897 45.45 46.48 -36.04
CA PRO A 897 45.71 47.82 -35.49
C PRO A 897 44.89 48.13 -34.21
N LYS A 898 45.17 49.28 -33.56
CA LYS A 898 44.57 49.73 -32.28
C LYS A 898 43.87 51.10 -32.43
N GLY A 899 42.83 51.37 -31.63
CA GLY A 899 42.20 52.70 -31.51
C GLY A 899 41.50 52.95 -30.15
N ARG A 900 41.72 54.14 -29.56
CA ARG A 900 41.09 54.68 -28.34
C ARG A 900 39.69 55.29 -28.64
N ALA A 901 38.78 55.59 -27.69
CA ALA A 901 38.53 55.20 -26.28
C ALA A 901 37.25 55.91 -25.76
N GLY A 902 36.58 55.42 -24.71
CA GLY A 902 35.65 56.26 -23.91
C GLY A 902 34.56 55.55 -23.07
N SER A 903 34.41 56.00 -21.81
CA SER A 903 33.18 56.03 -20.98
C SER A 903 32.49 54.75 -20.45
N LYS A 904 32.69 54.52 -19.13
CA LYS A 904 31.77 54.05 -18.07
C LYS A 904 30.57 53.12 -18.34
N ASN A 905 30.54 52.06 -17.53
CA ASN A 905 29.38 51.38 -16.89
C ASN A 905 28.33 50.65 -17.76
N ILE A 906 28.36 49.32 -17.69
CA ILE A 906 27.26 48.45 -17.21
C ILE A 906 27.85 47.07 -16.83
N GLU A 907 27.08 46.21 -16.16
CA GLU A 907 27.55 44.99 -15.47
C GLU A 907 27.58 43.71 -16.33
N LYS A 908 28.20 42.65 -15.75
CA LYS A 908 28.03 41.20 -16.04
C LYS A 908 28.66 40.63 -17.31
N GLU A 909 29.85 40.04 -17.12
CA GLU A 909 30.29 38.82 -17.83
C GLU A 909 30.44 37.67 -16.81
N ALA A 910 30.77 36.47 -17.31
CA ALA A 910 30.60 35.18 -16.63
C ALA A 910 31.84 34.69 -15.83
N ASP A 911 31.77 33.42 -15.41
CA ASP A 911 32.71 32.71 -14.53
C ASP A 911 34.08 32.36 -15.15
N GLU A 912 34.88 31.67 -14.32
CA GLU A 912 36.21 31.08 -14.56
C GLU A 912 37.39 32.09 -14.48
N ASP A 913 38.53 31.78 -13.84
CA ASP A 913 39.03 30.48 -13.37
C ASP A 913 40.00 30.60 -12.14
N ILE A 914 40.35 29.45 -11.54
CA ILE A 914 41.48 29.14 -10.64
C ILE A 914 41.51 29.84 -9.25
N LEU A 915 41.30 29.06 -8.16
CA LEU A 915 42.39 28.74 -7.21
C LEU A 915 42.01 27.77 -6.06
N SER A 916 43.03 27.00 -5.68
CA SER A 916 43.10 25.90 -4.70
C SER A 916 42.24 25.96 -3.43
N LEU A 917 41.61 24.82 -3.13
CA LEU A 917 40.97 24.44 -1.84
C LEU A 917 41.92 24.42 -0.60
N GLN A 918 43.13 24.95 -0.72
CA GLN A 918 44.21 24.79 0.26
C GLN A 918 44.39 25.99 1.19
N GLU A 919 43.75 27.13 0.91
CA GLU A 919 43.77 28.33 1.78
C GLU A 919 42.51 28.50 2.65
N ARG A 920 41.43 27.74 2.41
CA ARG A 920 40.18 27.80 3.20
C ARG A 920 40.05 26.76 4.32
N LEU A 921 41.06 25.90 4.51
CA LEU A 921 41.14 24.92 5.60
C LEU A 921 42.33 25.15 6.55
N ALA A 922 42.99 26.31 6.43
CA ALA A 922 44.12 26.73 7.27
C ALA A 922 43.74 27.73 8.38
N ALA A 923 42.44 27.97 8.59
CA ALA A 923 41.90 28.68 9.75
C ALA A 923 41.07 27.71 10.60
N TYR A 924 41.17 27.82 11.93
CA TYR A 924 40.53 26.95 12.93
C TYR A 924 41.01 25.49 12.93
N ASN A 925 42.33 25.33 13.16
CA ASN A 925 42.84 24.21 13.93
C ASN A 925 43.01 24.62 15.41
N LEU A 926 43.18 23.64 16.29
CA LEU A 926 43.49 23.65 17.75
C LEU A 926 44.14 24.94 18.34
N GLU A 927 43.98 25.27 19.63
CA GLU A 927 44.24 24.36 20.78
C GLU A 927 43.56 24.79 22.11
N SER A 928 43.94 24.16 23.23
CA SER A 928 43.29 24.23 24.55
C SER A 928 44.22 24.74 25.67
N SER A 929 43.62 25.49 26.62
CA SER A 929 44.05 25.70 28.02
C SER A 929 45.40 26.38 28.33
N GLY A 930 45.32 27.49 29.09
CA GLY A 930 46.43 28.10 29.83
C GLY A 930 45.90 28.94 31.00
N GLU A 931 46.46 28.78 32.20
CA GLU A 931 45.96 29.43 33.43
C GLU A 931 46.62 30.81 33.70
N LYS A 932 45.88 31.78 34.28
CA LYS A 932 46.01 32.16 35.73
C LYS A 932 45.37 33.51 36.15
N SER A 933 44.93 33.53 37.42
CA SER A 933 44.83 34.69 38.36
C SER A 933 43.67 35.71 38.25
N GLY A 934 43.20 36.19 39.42
CA GLY A 934 42.16 37.22 39.62
C GLY A 934 40.72 36.68 39.57
N ALA A 935 39.95 36.36 40.63
CA ALA A 935 39.82 36.78 42.04
C ALA A 935 38.73 37.86 42.30
N ASN A 936 37.73 37.50 43.13
CA ASN A 936 36.76 38.33 43.88
C ASN A 936 35.73 39.14 43.05
N ALA A 937 34.41 38.95 43.27
CA ALA A 937 33.52 39.72 44.18
C ALA A 937 32.67 40.73 43.35
N MET A 938 31.33 40.70 43.36
CA MET A 938 30.36 41.02 44.42
C MET A 938 30.09 42.55 44.52
N ASP A 939 28.81 42.93 44.45
CA ASP A 939 28.26 44.30 44.63
C ASP A 939 28.73 45.36 43.60
N SER A 940 28.04 46.50 43.40
CA SER A 940 26.61 46.83 43.55
C SER A 940 26.30 48.07 42.68
N GLU A 941 25.01 48.44 42.61
CA GLU A 941 24.49 49.81 42.44
C GLU A 941 24.90 50.69 41.23
N GLU A 942 23.84 51.11 40.50
CA GLU A 942 23.54 52.49 40.09
C GLU A 942 24.40 53.62 40.72
N PRO A 943 24.71 54.73 39.99
CA PRO A 943 23.61 55.64 39.64
C PRO A 943 23.69 56.50 38.36
N VAL A 944 22.48 56.88 37.92
CA VAL A 944 22.10 58.13 37.21
C VAL A 944 22.73 59.39 37.87
N PRO A 945 22.93 60.55 37.18
CA PRO A 945 21.82 61.27 36.52
C PRO A 945 22.10 62.23 35.32
N ALA A 946 21.01 62.55 34.61
CA ALA A 946 20.61 63.83 33.98
C ALA A 946 21.55 64.66 33.05
N GLY A 947 21.06 65.33 32.00
CA GLY A 947 19.77 65.24 31.30
C GLY A 947 19.11 66.57 30.86
N LYS A 948 18.15 66.45 29.91
CA LYS A 948 17.17 67.48 29.44
C LYS A 948 17.80 68.58 28.52
N LYS A 949 17.10 69.23 27.56
CA LYS A 949 15.65 69.50 27.36
C LYS A 949 15.21 69.60 25.87
N GLN A 950 14.00 69.09 25.57
CA GLN A 950 12.89 69.72 24.77
C GLN A 950 12.99 69.93 23.23
N VAL A 951 11.90 69.89 22.41
CA VAL A 951 10.53 69.29 22.52
C VAL A 951 9.74 69.27 21.17
N ASN A 952 8.75 68.36 21.00
CA ASN A 952 7.62 68.34 20.02
C ASN A 952 7.91 68.19 18.49
N LYS A 953 7.04 67.59 17.63
CA LYS A 953 5.74 66.89 17.79
C LYS A 953 5.37 65.97 16.58
N ARG A 954 4.51 64.96 16.84
CA ARG A 954 3.50 64.28 15.95
C ARG A 954 3.89 63.34 14.78
N GLY A 955 3.46 62.08 14.89
CA GLY A 955 2.84 61.26 13.82
C GLY A 955 3.76 60.41 12.92
N GLY A 956 3.45 59.14 12.58
CA GLY A 956 2.35 58.28 13.02
C GLY A 956 2.30 56.89 12.32
N ALA A 957 1.45 55.99 12.82
CA ALA A 957 1.12 54.64 12.30
C ALA A 957 2.21 53.52 12.34
N LYS A 958 1.74 52.27 12.39
CA LYS A 958 2.54 51.01 12.47
C LYS A 958 2.12 50.05 11.34
N LYS A 959 3.04 49.20 10.89
CA LYS A 959 2.83 47.74 10.79
C LYS A 959 4.20 47.04 10.86
N LYS A 960 4.29 45.95 11.61
CA LYS A 960 5.42 45.02 11.68
C LYS A 960 4.86 43.60 11.70
N SER A 961 5.50 42.69 10.98
CA SER A 961 5.33 41.25 11.20
C SER A 961 5.97 40.84 12.54
N SER A 962 5.48 39.75 13.13
CA SER A 962 6.01 39.20 14.38
C SER A 962 6.13 37.69 14.29
N THR A 963 7.37 37.21 14.17
CA THR A 963 7.73 35.82 14.48
C THR A 963 7.83 35.67 15.99
N ILE A 964 7.10 34.72 16.58
CA ILE A 964 7.31 34.27 17.96
C ILE A 964 7.26 32.74 18.01
N VAL A 965 8.16 32.18 18.82
CA VAL A 965 8.22 30.78 19.27
C VAL A 965 8.04 30.84 20.79
N LEU A 966 7.37 29.86 21.42
CA LEU A 966 7.77 29.19 22.68
C LEU A 966 6.64 28.35 23.31
N GLU A 967 7.01 27.61 24.35
CA GLU A 967 6.20 26.66 25.13
C GLU A 967 5.59 27.31 26.41
N SER A 968 4.91 26.47 27.20
CA SER A 968 4.65 26.57 28.66
C SER A 968 3.42 27.35 29.19
N ASP A 969 2.64 26.60 30.00
CA ASP A 969 1.99 26.90 31.28
C ASP A 969 1.55 28.33 31.66
N SER A 970 0.27 28.49 32.05
CA SER A 970 -0.17 28.78 33.44
C SER A 970 -1.61 29.36 33.50
N ASP A 971 -2.29 29.18 34.63
CA ASP A 971 -3.62 29.71 34.92
C ASP A 971 -3.59 31.07 35.69
N ASN A 972 -4.76 31.73 35.71
CA ASN A 972 -5.29 32.65 36.73
C ASN A 972 -4.87 34.16 36.86
N GLU A 973 -5.89 34.98 36.63
CA GLU A 973 -6.48 36.00 37.55
C GLU A 973 -6.11 37.52 37.52
N VAL A 974 -7.03 38.28 36.90
CA VAL A 974 -7.75 39.52 37.35
C VAL A 974 -6.96 40.78 37.81
N HIS A 975 -7.13 41.92 37.11
CA HIS A 975 -7.97 43.05 37.57
C HIS A 975 -8.11 44.23 36.55
N ASP A 976 -9.37 44.64 36.35
CA ASP A 976 -10.03 45.94 36.06
C ASP A 976 -9.34 47.09 35.28
N VAL A 977 -10.17 47.85 34.52
CA VAL A 977 -10.39 49.32 34.69
C VAL A 977 -11.53 49.87 33.77
N ASP A 978 -12.56 50.39 34.44
CA ASP A 978 -13.46 51.55 34.19
C ASP A 978 -14.44 51.75 32.97
N ASP A 979 -15.61 52.30 33.37
CA ASP A 979 -16.61 53.23 32.76
C ASP A 979 -17.71 52.83 31.71
N ASP A 980 -18.96 53.19 32.08
CA ASP A 980 -20.27 53.19 31.37
C ASP A 980 -21.13 54.41 31.87
N ASP A 981 -22.11 54.93 31.11
CA ASP A 981 -23.01 56.08 31.45
C ASP A 981 -24.23 56.19 30.49
N ASP A 982 -25.50 56.47 30.87
CA ASP A 982 -26.32 56.10 32.06
C ASP A 982 -27.58 55.31 31.53
N PHE A 983 -28.90 55.59 31.60
CA PHE A 983 -29.87 56.48 32.29
C PHE A 983 -31.26 55.76 32.19
N GLU A 984 -32.31 55.89 33.01
CA GLU A 984 -32.66 56.82 34.09
C GLU A 984 -33.32 56.09 35.30
N VAL A 985 -32.73 56.25 36.49
CA VAL A 985 -33.33 56.58 37.81
C VAL A 985 -34.79 56.14 38.15
N GLN A 986 -35.00 55.49 39.32
CA GLN A 986 -35.75 56.04 40.49
C GLN A 986 -35.61 55.21 41.81
N PRO A 987 -35.73 55.81 43.03
CA PRO A 987 -34.91 55.36 44.19
C PRO A 987 -35.56 55.33 45.61
N LYS A 988 -34.81 54.74 46.60
CA LYS A 988 -34.66 55.04 48.07
C LYS A 988 -34.51 53.74 48.92
N ALA A 989 -33.40 53.49 49.63
CA ALA A 989 -32.97 53.98 50.98
C ALA A 989 -33.80 53.40 52.16
N ALA A 990 -33.27 52.95 53.32
CA ALA A 990 -31.97 53.15 54.02
C ALA A 990 -31.57 51.93 54.96
N PRO A 991 -30.39 51.91 55.66
CA PRO A 991 -29.75 50.66 56.19
C PRO A 991 -29.55 50.52 57.73
N VAL A 992 -29.10 49.34 58.20
CA VAL A 992 -28.69 49.02 59.61
C VAL A 992 -27.44 48.08 59.70
N LYS A 993 -26.68 48.09 60.81
CA LYS A 993 -25.47 47.26 61.10
C LYS A 993 -25.51 46.59 62.51
N LYS A 994 -24.85 45.42 62.71
CA LYS A 994 -23.83 45.08 63.78
C LYS A 994 -23.85 43.64 64.38
N GLY A 995 -22.64 43.04 64.53
CA GLY A 995 -22.19 42.17 65.66
C GLY A 995 -22.59 40.68 65.69
N GLY A 996 -21.93 39.77 66.45
CA GLY A 996 -20.61 39.84 67.14
C GLY A 996 -20.38 38.86 68.32
N ARG A 997 -19.09 38.55 68.64
CA ARG A 997 -18.50 37.95 69.89
C ARG A 997 -18.50 36.41 70.16
N LYS A 998 -17.64 36.01 71.14
CA LYS A 998 -17.23 34.67 71.68
C LYS A 998 -18.08 34.28 72.94
N PRO A 999 -17.83 33.27 73.85
CA PRO A 999 -16.63 32.39 74.08
C PRO A 999 -16.78 30.95 74.74
N ALA A 1000 -15.64 30.26 74.95
CA ALA A 1000 -15.30 29.25 76.01
C ALA A 1000 -15.99 27.84 76.00
N ALA A 1001 -15.55 26.77 76.71
CA ALA A 1001 -14.42 26.54 77.65
C ALA A 1001 -13.92 25.06 77.77
N GLN A 1002 -12.60 24.87 78.00
CA GLN A 1002 -11.89 23.91 78.90
C GLN A 1002 -12.13 22.36 78.91
N ASN A 1003 -11.10 21.57 78.53
CA ASN A 1003 -10.27 20.68 79.40
C ASN A 1003 -9.45 19.61 78.59
N ALA A 1004 -8.32 19.03 79.04
CA ALA A 1004 -7.09 19.58 79.66
C ALA A 1004 -6.00 18.48 79.83
N LYS A 1005 -4.79 18.61 79.23
CA LYS A 1005 -3.48 18.17 79.80
C LYS A 1005 -2.24 18.47 78.91
N LYS A 1006 -1.36 19.32 79.44
CA LYS A 1006 0.11 19.54 79.26
C LYS A 1006 0.83 19.35 77.89
N ALA A 1007 1.69 20.34 77.62
CA ALA A 1007 2.74 20.41 76.57
C ALA A 1007 4.13 19.98 77.16
N PRO A 1008 5.33 20.17 76.55
CA PRO A 1008 5.69 21.05 75.41
C PRO A 1008 6.73 20.52 74.38
N ALA A 1009 7.13 21.44 73.49
CA ALA A 1009 8.40 21.54 72.75
C ALA A 1009 8.60 20.77 71.42
N ALA A 1010 9.23 21.48 70.48
CA ALA A 1010 9.91 20.98 69.27
C ALA A 1010 11.33 20.44 69.63
N PRO A 1011 12.10 19.77 68.74
CA PRO A 1011 11.98 19.70 67.29
C PRO A 1011 12.19 18.31 66.64
N LYS A 1012 12.23 18.27 65.29
CA LYS A 1012 12.74 17.12 64.51
C LYS A 1012 14.20 16.80 64.88
N LYS A 1013 14.54 15.54 65.24
CA LYS A 1013 15.88 14.97 64.95
C LYS A 1013 16.04 13.44 65.13
N ARG A 1014 16.30 12.76 64.02
CA ARG A 1014 17.28 11.65 63.84
C ARG A 1014 17.57 11.63 62.33
N ASN A 1015 18.68 12.14 61.78
CA ASN A 1015 20.11 12.13 62.20
C ASN A 1015 20.61 10.67 62.21
N VAL A 1016 21.62 10.24 61.45
CA VAL A 1016 22.78 10.88 60.75
C VAL A 1016 22.88 10.21 59.34
N GLY A 1017 23.34 10.81 58.22
CA GLY A 1017 24.63 11.46 57.90
C GLY A 1017 25.71 10.40 57.57
N THR A 1018 26.70 10.61 56.68
CA THR A 1018 27.13 11.81 55.93
C THR A 1018 28.11 11.41 54.80
N LYS A 1019 28.33 12.27 53.77
CA LYS A 1019 29.58 12.60 53.02
C LYS A 1019 30.68 11.54 52.70
N GLN A 1020 31.51 11.62 51.64
CA GLN A 1020 31.57 12.34 50.35
C GLN A 1020 32.87 11.90 49.61
N SER A 1021 33.06 12.27 48.33
CA SER A 1021 34.33 12.26 47.55
C SER A 1021 34.91 10.92 47.04
N LEU A 1022 35.87 11.01 46.10
CA LEU A 1022 36.48 9.92 45.32
C LEU A 1022 37.95 9.67 45.76
N GLY A 1023 38.44 8.44 45.65
CA GLY A 1023 39.85 8.08 45.93
C GLY A 1023 40.27 6.72 45.37
N GLN A 1024 41.45 6.66 44.74
CA GLN A 1024 41.94 5.53 43.92
C GLN A 1024 42.52 4.35 44.72
N LYS A 1025 42.36 3.12 44.17
CA LYS A 1025 43.34 2.01 43.98
C LYS A 1025 42.66 0.63 44.14
N LEU A 1026 43.09 -0.49 43.58
CA LEU A 1026 43.90 -0.97 42.42
C LEU A 1026 44.19 -2.46 42.77
N LEU A 1027 44.22 -3.38 41.78
CA LEU A 1027 44.32 -4.85 41.95
C LEU A 1027 43.08 -5.51 42.62
N THR A 1028 42.62 -6.72 42.29
CA THR A 1028 42.89 -7.70 41.20
C THR A 1028 41.57 -8.51 41.04
N ASP A 1029 40.97 -8.76 39.87
CA ASP A 1029 41.42 -9.38 38.60
C ASP A 1029 41.09 -10.90 38.53
N MET A 1030 40.73 -11.39 37.32
CA MET A 1030 40.26 -12.75 36.98
C MET A 1030 38.87 -13.15 37.58
N LEU A 1031 38.06 -14.05 37.02
CA LEU A 1031 38.31 -15.23 36.19
C LEU A 1031 37.33 -15.45 35.01
N GLN A 1032 37.92 -15.56 33.81
CA GLN A 1032 37.75 -16.68 32.86
C GLN A 1032 39.15 -17.37 32.75
N PRO A 1033 39.37 -18.50 32.03
CA PRO A 1033 38.47 -19.52 31.45
C PRO A 1033 38.96 -20.99 31.73
N ALA A 1034 38.50 -21.95 30.90
CA ALA A 1034 39.27 -23.07 30.30
C ALA A 1034 39.53 -24.44 31.02
N GLU A 1035 39.19 -25.50 30.25
CA GLU A 1035 39.97 -26.71 29.89
C GLU A 1035 40.43 -27.82 30.88
N SER A 1036 39.69 -28.94 30.80
CA SER A 1036 40.17 -30.28 30.33
C SER A 1036 41.05 -31.22 31.19
N THR A 1037 40.88 -32.54 30.94
CA THR A 1037 41.60 -33.71 31.50
C THR A 1037 41.43 -33.97 33.02
N GLY A 1038 41.45 -35.20 33.54
CA GLY A 1038 41.48 -36.53 32.91
C GLY A 1038 41.47 -37.68 33.94
N THR A 1039 41.48 -38.93 33.45
CA THR A 1039 41.57 -40.23 34.20
C THR A 1039 40.33 -40.76 34.95
N SER A 1040 40.34 -42.08 35.17
CA SER A 1040 39.33 -42.94 35.83
C SER A 1040 40.06 -43.82 36.88
N PRO A 1041 39.39 -44.48 37.87
CA PRO A 1041 38.77 -45.78 37.58
C PRO A 1041 37.53 -46.21 38.42
N GLU A 1042 36.62 -46.91 37.73
CA GLU A 1042 35.91 -48.15 38.14
C GLU A 1042 35.00 -48.33 39.41
N LYS A 1043 33.86 -49.01 39.13
CA LYS A 1043 33.21 -50.13 39.87
C LYS A 1043 32.21 -49.88 41.05
N LYS A 1044 30.91 -50.04 40.69
CA LYS A 1044 29.89 -51.01 41.24
C LYS A 1044 28.58 -50.49 41.91
N VAL A 1045 27.50 -50.53 41.10
CA VAL A 1045 26.26 -51.34 41.31
C VAL A 1045 25.15 -50.88 42.31
N ARG A 1046 23.87 -51.05 41.86
CA ARG A 1046 22.56 -50.86 42.55
C ARG A 1046 22.13 -49.38 42.76
N LYS A 1047 20.84 -49.01 42.68
CA LYS A 1047 19.58 -49.72 42.34
C LYS A 1047 18.54 -48.70 41.83
N MET A 1048 17.75 -49.00 40.79
CA MET A 1048 16.53 -48.25 40.47
C MET A 1048 15.29 -48.86 41.14
N ARG A 1049 14.18 -48.10 41.16
CA ARG A 1049 12.86 -48.49 41.71
C ARG A 1049 11.77 -48.27 40.65
N GLU A 1050 10.79 -49.15 40.62
CA GLU A 1050 9.84 -49.28 39.51
C GLU A 1050 8.68 -48.27 39.53
N SER A 1051 8.06 -48.07 38.37
CA SER A 1051 6.81 -47.32 38.20
C SER A 1051 5.59 -48.26 38.21
N PRO A 1052 4.47 -47.92 38.89
CA PRO A 1052 3.32 -48.81 39.01
C PRO A 1052 2.30 -48.58 37.89
N PHE A 1053 2.06 -49.58 37.04
CA PHE A 1053 0.73 -49.91 36.48
C PHE A 1053 0.76 -51.21 35.67
N ASN A 1054 0.49 -52.36 36.31
CA ASN A 1054 0.06 -53.56 35.57
C ASN A 1054 -0.69 -54.57 36.45
N LYS A 1055 -1.88 -55.00 36.01
CA LYS A 1055 -2.61 -56.18 36.50
C LYS A 1055 -3.16 -56.90 35.26
N LYS A 1056 -2.50 -57.97 34.83
CA LYS A 1056 -2.93 -59.35 35.10
C LYS A 1056 -4.35 -59.68 34.61
N SER A 1057 -4.41 -60.20 33.39
CA SER A 1057 -5.31 -61.29 33.00
C SER A 1057 -4.43 -62.46 32.54
N GLY A 1058 -4.85 -63.70 32.80
CA GLY A 1058 -4.13 -64.91 32.41
C GLY A 1058 -5.06 -65.91 31.74
N SER A 1059 -4.52 -66.81 30.94
CA SER A 1059 -5.27 -67.89 30.29
C SER A 1059 -4.48 -69.21 30.36
N ILE A 1060 -5.20 -70.32 30.25
CA ILE A 1060 -4.74 -71.69 30.56
C ILE A 1060 -4.96 -72.60 29.33
N LEU A 1061 -4.13 -73.63 29.17
CA LEU A 1061 -4.24 -74.62 28.08
C LEU A 1061 -5.51 -75.50 28.24
N GLY A 1062 -6.19 -75.81 27.13
CA GLY A 1062 -7.31 -76.78 27.10
C GLY A 1062 -7.58 -77.33 25.69
N ARG A 1063 -7.42 -78.65 25.50
CA ARG A 1063 -7.48 -79.38 24.21
C ARG A 1063 -8.90 -79.68 23.68
N ALA A 1064 -8.97 -79.95 22.37
CA ALA A 1064 -9.86 -80.93 21.67
C ALA A 1064 -11.37 -80.59 21.51
N ALA A 1065 -12.16 -81.27 20.64
CA ALA A 1065 -11.94 -81.87 19.29
C ALA A 1065 -13.30 -82.38 18.68
N GLY A 1066 -13.42 -82.45 17.34
CA GLY A 1066 -14.60 -82.93 16.58
C GLY A 1066 -15.32 -81.77 15.85
N LYS A 1067 -15.69 -81.79 14.55
CA LYS A 1067 -16.38 -82.79 13.66
C LYS A 1067 -17.86 -82.99 14.01
N ASP A 1068 -18.84 -82.82 13.12
CA ASP A 1068 -18.91 -82.30 11.71
C ASP A 1068 -20.17 -81.36 11.63
N ILE A 1069 -20.78 -80.88 10.53
CA ILE A 1069 -20.76 -81.18 9.07
C ILE A 1069 -21.28 -79.95 8.24
N SER A 1070 -21.44 -80.09 6.91
CA SER A 1070 -21.88 -79.12 5.88
C SER A 1070 -23.40 -79.19 5.56
N PRO A 1071 -24.01 -78.44 4.60
CA PRO A 1071 -23.53 -77.46 3.59
C PRO A 1071 -24.11 -76.03 3.82
N ILE A 1072 -24.39 -75.05 2.91
CA ILE A 1072 -24.67 -74.90 1.45
C ILE A 1072 -24.02 -73.58 0.90
N ALA A 1073 -24.01 -73.42 -0.43
CA ALA A 1073 -23.45 -72.33 -1.25
C ALA A 1073 -24.46 -71.15 -1.51
N ASP A 1074 -24.25 -70.12 -2.37
CA ASP A 1074 -23.21 -69.84 -3.38
C ASP A 1074 -23.16 -68.34 -3.82
N LEU A 1075 -22.05 -67.90 -4.46
CA LEU A 1075 -21.87 -66.76 -5.42
C LEU A 1075 -22.33 -65.31 -5.00
N SER A 1076 -21.94 -64.16 -5.60
CA SER A 1076 -20.94 -63.70 -6.62
C SER A 1076 -20.80 -62.15 -6.46
N GLY A 1077 -19.87 -61.37 -7.06
CA GLY A 1077 -18.76 -61.65 -7.98
C GLY A 1077 -18.73 -60.71 -9.22
N ASP A 1078 -18.06 -59.55 -9.09
CA ASP A 1078 -17.56 -58.59 -10.13
C ASP A 1078 -18.40 -58.11 -11.34
N SER A 1079 -18.08 -56.90 -11.83
CA SER A 1079 -18.07 -56.52 -13.27
C SER A 1079 -17.60 -55.06 -13.49
N ALA A 1080 -17.20 -54.72 -14.73
CA ALA A 1080 -16.70 -53.39 -15.10
C ALA A 1080 -16.85 -53.05 -16.60
N SER A 1081 -16.77 -51.75 -16.91
CA SER A 1081 -16.40 -51.10 -18.20
C SER A 1081 -17.42 -50.85 -19.34
N ASN A 1082 -17.46 -49.57 -19.74
CA ASN A 1082 -17.43 -48.97 -21.09
C ASN A 1082 -18.60 -48.95 -22.11
N SER A 1083 -18.83 -47.72 -22.60
CA SER A 1083 -18.91 -47.24 -24.01
C SER A 1083 -20.24 -46.88 -24.72
N SER A 1084 -20.47 -45.56 -24.87
CA SER A 1084 -20.85 -44.83 -26.12
C SER A 1084 -22.28 -45.00 -26.73
N PRO A 1085 -22.69 -44.20 -27.74
CA PRO A 1085 -22.75 -42.71 -27.82
C PRO A 1085 -24.05 -42.12 -28.47
N SER A 1086 -24.28 -40.78 -28.41
CA SER A 1086 -25.06 -39.91 -29.38
C SER A 1086 -26.56 -40.22 -29.70
N THR A 1087 -27.49 -39.31 -30.04
CA THR A 1087 -27.58 -37.82 -30.23
C THR A 1087 -29.08 -37.40 -30.38
N ALA A 1088 -29.36 -36.08 -30.29
CA ALA A 1088 -30.42 -35.32 -31.00
C ALA A 1088 -31.83 -35.05 -30.37
N ASP A 1089 -32.30 -33.81 -30.68
CA ASP A 1089 -33.64 -33.22 -30.89
C ASP A 1089 -34.72 -32.98 -29.78
N ASP A 1090 -34.89 -31.68 -29.46
CA ASP A 1090 -36.08 -30.81 -29.37
C ASP A 1090 -37.46 -31.19 -28.73
N GLU A 1091 -37.76 -30.45 -27.64
CA GLU A 1091 -38.89 -29.48 -27.44
C GLU A 1091 -40.41 -29.87 -27.54
N VAL A 1092 -41.25 -29.05 -26.86
CA VAL A 1092 -42.74 -28.88 -26.98
C VAL A 1092 -43.65 -30.00 -26.39
N VAL A 1093 -44.80 -29.79 -25.70
CA VAL A 1093 -45.31 -28.79 -24.70
C VAL A 1093 -46.74 -29.23 -24.25
N GLU A 1094 -47.30 -28.67 -23.15
CA GLU A 1094 -48.75 -28.78 -22.71
C GLU A 1094 -49.27 -30.19 -22.26
N ILE A 1095 -50.40 -30.40 -21.55
CA ILE A 1095 -51.44 -29.54 -20.93
C ILE A 1095 -51.98 -30.20 -19.62
N ALA A 1096 -52.66 -29.45 -18.73
CA ALA A 1096 -53.40 -29.99 -17.56
C ALA A 1096 -54.93 -29.78 -17.71
N PRO A 1097 -55.81 -30.58 -17.04
CA PRO A 1097 -56.37 -30.09 -15.75
C PRO A 1097 -56.85 -31.17 -14.72
N GLN A 1098 -57.31 -30.67 -13.57
CA GLN A 1098 -58.07 -31.31 -12.44
C GLN A 1098 -59.54 -31.70 -12.84
N PRO A 1099 -60.46 -32.26 -12.00
CA PRO A 1099 -60.44 -32.44 -10.51
C PRO A 1099 -61.05 -33.76 -9.92
N ALA A 1100 -61.07 -33.92 -8.57
CA ALA A 1100 -62.23 -34.32 -7.71
C ALA A 1100 -61.85 -34.82 -6.28
N ARG A 1101 -62.82 -34.85 -5.34
CA ARG A 1101 -62.67 -35.17 -3.88
C ARG A 1101 -63.32 -36.50 -3.46
N ALA A 1102 -62.80 -37.20 -2.42
CA ALA A 1102 -63.58 -37.85 -1.33
C ALA A 1102 -62.71 -38.53 -0.21
N ARG A 1103 -63.33 -38.81 0.96
CA ARG A 1103 -62.83 -39.57 2.16
C ARG A 1103 -63.88 -40.67 2.49
N PRO A 1104 -63.66 -41.75 3.29
CA PRO A 1104 -63.41 -41.66 4.76
C PRO A 1104 -62.73 -42.87 5.51
N GLN A 1105 -62.37 -42.69 6.80
CA GLN A 1105 -62.33 -43.68 7.94
C GLN A 1105 -61.49 -45.01 7.84
N ARG A 1106 -61.17 -45.79 8.90
CA ARG A 1106 -60.96 -45.63 10.39
C ARG A 1106 -60.62 -47.00 11.04
N ALA A 1107 -59.60 -47.13 11.91
CA ALA A 1107 -59.50 -48.21 12.94
C ALA A 1107 -58.32 -48.01 13.93
N ASN A 1108 -58.41 -48.56 15.16
CA ASN A 1108 -57.37 -48.54 16.20
C ASN A 1108 -57.51 -49.74 17.16
N ARG A 1109 -56.43 -50.20 17.83
CA ARG A 1109 -56.49 -51.23 18.91
C ARG A 1109 -55.20 -51.25 19.77
N ALA A 1110 -55.20 -51.72 21.03
CA ALA A 1110 -55.76 -51.11 22.25
C ALA A 1110 -55.54 -52.04 23.48
N GLN A 1111 -55.23 -51.49 24.67
CA GLN A 1111 -55.56 -52.01 26.03
C GLN A 1111 -55.12 -51.00 27.12
N LYS A 1112 -56.05 -50.49 27.97
CA LYS A 1112 -56.30 -50.81 29.41
C LYS A 1112 -55.27 -50.22 30.40
N ILE A 1113 -55.61 -49.65 31.58
CA ILE A 1113 -56.86 -49.28 32.29
C ILE A 1113 -56.44 -48.35 33.49
N TYR A 1114 -57.21 -47.54 34.26
CA TYR A 1114 -58.64 -47.18 34.44
C TYR A 1114 -58.72 -45.60 34.56
N VAL A 1115 -59.50 -44.81 35.33
CA VAL A 1115 -60.58 -44.92 36.36
C VAL A 1115 -61.50 -43.64 36.34
N LEU A 1116 -62.40 -43.49 37.32
CA LEU A 1116 -63.28 -42.33 37.66
C LEU A 1116 -62.50 -41.09 38.20
N SER A 1117 -62.97 -39.83 38.34
CA SER A 1117 -64.08 -38.98 37.83
C SER A 1117 -63.83 -37.51 38.35
N GLU A 1118 -64.67 -36.45 38.43
CA GLU A 1118 -66.10 -36.07 38.23
C GLU A 1118 -66.20 -34.49 38.16
N SER A 1119 -67.35 -33.87 37.79
CA SER A 1119 -67.68 -32.39 37.78
C SER A 1119 -66.81 -31.44 36.89
N GLU A 1120 -67.28 -30.39 36.17
CA GLU A 1120 -68.30 -29.31 36.34
C GLU A 1120 -67.86 -28.15 37.28
N SER A 1121 -67.93 -26.84 36.94
CA SER A 1121 -68.20 -26.12 35.67
C SER A 1121 -67.73 -24.62 35.75
N ASP A 1122 -67.78 -23.88 34.62
CA ASP A 1122 -67.90 -22.40 34.43
C ASP A 1122 -66.75 -21.46 34.95
N ASP A 1123 -66.11 -20.60 34.13
CA ASP A 1123 -66.44 -19.20 33.69
C ASP A 1123 -66.34 -18.14 34.84
N ASP A 1124 -65.96 -16.86 34.67
CA ASP A 1124 -65.70 -15.96 33.50
C ASP A 1124 -64.64 -14.86 33.94
N SER A 1125 -64.35 -13.65 33.39
CA SER A 1125 -64.82 -12.78 32.27
C SER A 1125 -63.80 -11.64 31.93
N ASP A 1126 -64.11 -10.83 30.89
CA ASP A 1126 -63.87 -9.36 30.69
C ASP A 1126 -62.45 -8.75 30.41
N GLU A 1127 -62.28 -7.69 29.59
CA GLU A 1127 -63.23 -6.80 28.84
C GLU A 1127 -62.60 -6.13 27.57
N ASP A 1128 -63.42 -5.39 26.79
CA ASP A 1128 -63.12 -4.32 25.79
C ASP A 1128 -62.59 -4.58 24.34
N ALA A 1129 -63.53 -4.86 23.42
CA ALA A 1129 -63.96 -4.02 22.25
C ALA A 1129 -62.91 -3.26 21.35
N GLU A 1130 -62.78 -3.56 20.03
CA GLU A 1130 -63.50 -2.99 18.83
C GLU A 1130 -62.93 -1.64 18.27
N LEU A 1131 -62.99 -1.26 16.98
CA LEU A 1131 -63.63 -1.80 15.74
C LEU A 1131 -62.92 -1.24 14.45
N SER A 1132 -63.34 -1.72 13.26
CA SER A 1132 -62.99 -1.27 11.87
C SER A 1132 -61.56 -1.55 11.35
N ASP A 1133 -61.32 -1.78 10.05
CA ASP A 1133 -62.21 -1.61 8.87
C ASP A 1133 -62.11 -2.76 7.83
N PHE A 1134 -62.98 -2.74 6.81
CA PHE A 1134 -63.31 -3.87 5.92
C PHE A 1134 -62.81 -3.69 4.47
N GLU A 1135 -62.24 -4.73 3.84
CA GLU A 1135 -62.58 -5.28 2.50
C GLU A 1135 -61.60 -6.40 2.07
N GLU A 1136 -62.05 -7.26 1.13
CA GLU A 1136 -61.47 -8.57 0.79
C GLU A 1136 -60.78 -8.57 -0.60
N ASP A 1137 -59.73 -9.39 -0.79
CA ASP A 1137 -59.67 -10.45 -1.82
C ASP A 1137 -58.32 -11.22 -1.77
N ASP A 1138 -58.33 -12.50 -2.18
CA ASP A 1138 -57.24 -13.48 -2.06
C ASP A 1138 -56.25 -13.53 -3.26
N ASP A 1139 -54.94 -13.72 -2.98
CA ASP A 1139 -54.12 -14.90 -3.38
C ASP A 1139 -52.67 -14.82 -2.83
#